data_AF-A0A8K1C3I7-F1
#
_entry.id   AF-A0A8K1C3I7-F1
#
_cell.length_a   1.000
_cell.length_b   1.000
_cell.length_c   1.000
_cell.angle_alpha   90.00
_cell.angle_beta   90.00
_cell.angle_gamma   90.00
#
_symmetry.space_group_name_H-M   'P 1'
#
loop_
_entity.id
_entity.type
_entity.pdbx_description
1 polymer ?
#
loop_
_entity_poly.entity_id
_entity_poly.type
_entity_poly.pdbx_seq_one_letter_code
_entity_poly.pdbx_strand_id
1 'polypeptide(L)'
;MSELQLIVEQLNKEPFRLGLTLVAFDEKSNFELLQVLNEVFTEIDSKQNVDLRSEADEARAYRYLEFLQLLKFPLPRDIDGFKDALIHGDRQVLYPILHWALKSLPGHKKRAYLGRFLAPLNVPQEFFGHEALDNMHEHYKQLQEQFKLVHKEVDQLRNSKTRPGELRKEITQLEEESHQLQEKIANLKKKTASESGFKEILEATSALRKEQEEQAKLSERKRDQMMALSLVEKRSRECEQRLMDLRASLSHDTPPEQLFEHLETQVGRNRDLLQVKFPAEFKNQQETLQRLERALNEPPKTEADINDMEDEITSLKRSIQQMQTQIAEATQKQNGGGDDKLAIFRQHANVQAKKLTEKEDELETLRQEKMTLQKQIEQLEAKMSELSGSKFMSRDEFKQYANTLRNKTNQYKKVKAELAEITAESVVLHRTEQLLKSKMTDLEGFLRDLEAKKGVTGFFETQDRLDHVSEMNAQVNKLKGETLEEISRIVTDINQTLKDRKNQLAPQIKELRSVRQRYQEMEQTYLERKAQYDNTAVGLETERIKLEQECHAFQEDCIREESQYHLLNCQMELEKAKIDKIQQEVEFEKGSGRLLRDIKSFQELYKHKVAQQESLTKELRKQQKTLKTNTAEHHAQREMFEHLFKLLQCKVKLAGSDAAASAQRKGQELFDGHADIAQFDVGGANVMTLDA
;
A
#
# COMPACT_ATOMS: atom_id res chain seq x y z
N MET A 1 -35.16 0.30 -42.07
CA MET A 1 -34.05 -0.69 -42.02
C MET A 1 -33.65 -1.02 -40.59
N SER A 2 -33.25 -0.08 -39.73
CA SER A 2 -32.86 -0.42 -38.34
C SER A 2 -34.03 -0.91 -37.47
N GLU A 3 -35.25 -0.41 -37.67
CA GLU A 3 -36.44 -0.86 -36.93
C GLU A 3 -36.82 -2.31 -37.24
N LEU A 4 -36.80 -2.67 -38.53
CA LEU A 4 -37.12 -4.01 -39.03
C LEU A 4 -36.03 -5.02 -38.65
N GLN A 5 -34.76 -4.60 -38.67
CA GLN A 5 -33.63 -5.38 -38.17
C GLN A 5 -33.78 -5.68 -36.68
N LEU A 6 -34.19 -4.70 -35.87
CA LEU A 6 -34.40 -4.89 -34.44
C LEU A 6 -35.59 -5.81 -34.14
N ILE A 7 -36.69 -5.71 -34.91
CA ILE A 7 -37.84 -6.61 -34.78
C ILE A 7 -37.41 -8.05 -35.05
N VAL A 8 -36.74 -8.31 -36.17
CA VAL A 8 -36.28 -9.66 -36.56
C VAL A 8 -35.27 -10.21 -35.56
N GLU A 9 -34.33 -9.38 -35.08
CA GLU A 9 -33.35 -9.80 -34.07
C GLU A 9 -34.01 -10.20 -32.75
N GLN A 10 -35.03 -9.48 -32.29
CA GLN A 10 -35.74 -9.79 -31.04
C GLN A 10 -36.70 -10.98 -31.17
N LEU A 11 -37.34 -11.15 -32.34
CA LEU A 11 -38.19 -12.31 -32.63
C LEU A 11 -37.38 -13.62 -32.77
N ASN A 12 -36.08 -13.52 -33.08
CA ASN A 12 -35.18 -14.68 -33.15
C ASN A 12 -34.57 -15.07 -31.79
N LYS A 13 -34.61 -14.16 -30.80
CA LYS A 13 -34.15 -14.43 -29.42
C LYS A 13 -35.21 -15.19 -28.62
N GLU A 14 -34.81 -15.72 -27.46
CA GLU A 14 -35.79 -16.19 -26.47
C GLU A 14 -36.67 -15.02 -26.03
N PRO A 15 -38.00 -15.17 -25.97
CA PRO A 15 -38.80 -16.41 -25.89
C PRO A 15 -39.40 -16.95 -27.22
N PHE A 16 -39.31 -16.22 -28.34
CA PHE A 16 -40.08 -16.54 -29.57
C PHE A 16 -39.37 -17.54 -30.52
N ARG A 17 -38.03 -17.46 -30.65
CA ARG A 17 -37.20 -18.39 -31.45
C ARG A 17 -37.73 -18.67 -32.88
N LEU A 18 -38.21 -17.65 -33.59
CA LEU A 18 -38.89 -17.83 -34.88
C LEU A 18 -37.94 -18.04 -36.09
N GLY A 19 -36.62 -17.81 -35.94
CA GLY A 19 -35.62 -18.09 -36.97
C GLY A 19 -35.81 -17.34 -38.30
N LEU A 20 -36.39 -16.14 -38.27
CA LEU A 20 -36.78 -15.36 -39.45
C LEU A 20 -35.58 -14.58 -40.02
N THR A 21 -35.49 -14.51 -41.35
CA THR A 21 -34.60 -13.58 -42.06
C THR A 21 -35.34 -12.26 -42.35
N LEU A 22 -34.61 -11.17 -42.62
CA LEU A 22 -35.25 -9.89 -42.96
C LEU A 22 -36.19 -10.00 -44.17
N VAL A 23 -35.83 -10.81 -45.16
CA VAL A 23 -36.64 -11.06 -46.36
C VAL A 23 -37.89 -11.87 -45.99
N ALA A 24 -37.74 -12.96 -45.24
CA ALA A 24 -38.86 -13.81 -44.83
C ALA A 24 -39.86 -13.11 -43.89
N PHE A 25 -39.43 -12.07 -43.16
CA PHE A 25 -40.33 -11.26 -42.34
C PHE A 25 -41.10 -10.22 -43.16
N ASP A 26 -40.47 -9.61 -44.17
CA ASP A 26 -41.12 -8.59 -45.01
C ASP A 26 -42.07 -9.17 -46.07
N GLU A 27 -41.87 -10.45 -46.44
CA GLU A 27 -42.77 -11.21 -47.32
C GLU A 27 -44.05 -11.70 -46.60
N LYS A 28 -44.17 -11.54 -45.28
CA LYS A 28 -45.34 -11.98 -44.53
C LYS A 28 -46.62 -11.27 -44.97
N SER A 29 -47.70 -12.04 -45.09
CA SER A 29 -49.04 -11.49 -45.34
C SER A 29 -49.53 -10.64 -44.16
N ASN A 30 -50.47 -9.73 -44.39
CA ASN A 30 -51.03 -8.88 -43.32
C ASN A 30 -51.64 -9.72 -42.17
N PHE A 31 -52.21 -10.88 -42.50
CA PHE A 31 -52.75 -11.81 -41.50
C PHE A 31 -51.63 -12.51 -40.70
N GLU A 32 -50.53 -12.92 -41.33
CA GLU A 32 -49.37 -13.47 -40.64
C GLU A 32 -48.70 -12.43 -39.71
N LEU A 33 -48.67 -11.16 -40.10
CA LEU A 33 -48.16 -10.09 -39.23
C LEU A 33 -49.07 -9.88 -38.00
N LEU A 34 -50.38 -10.02 -38.16
CA LEU A 34 -51.32 -10.02 -37.04
C LEU A 34 -51.15 -11.23 -36.12
N GLN A 35 -50.81 -12.40 -36.67
CA GLN A 35 -50.45 -13.59 -35.89
C GLN A 35 -49.18 -13.36 -35.08
N VAL A 36 -48.11 -12.84 -35.71
CA VAL A 36 -46.87 -12.49 -35.01
C VAL A 36 -47.12 -11.46 -33.91
N LEU A 37 -47.97 -10.45 -34.15
CA LEU A 37 -48.35 -9.50 -33.11
C LEU A 37 -49.11 -10.17 -31.96
N ASN A 38 -50.02 -11.11 -32.26
CA ASN A 38 -50.75 -11.86 -31.24
C ASN A 38 -49.84 -12.76 -30.40
N GLU A 39 -48.83 -13.38 -31.02
CA GLU A 39 -47.81 -14.16 -30.32
C GLU A 39 -47.01 -13.26 -29.37
N VAL A 40 -46.60 -12.07 -29.82
CA VAL A 40 -45.93 -11.08 -28.98
C VAL A 40 -46.81 -10.62 -27.82
N PHE A 41 -48.10 -10.38 -28.05
CA PHE A 41 -49.05 -10.01 -27.00
C PHE A 41 -49.36 -11.15 -26.04
N THR A 42 -49.44 -12.39 -26.52
CA THR A 42 -49.64 -13.60 -25.71
C THR A 42 -48.47 -13.82 -24.76
N GLU A 43 -47.25 -13.56 -25.23
CA GLU A 43 -46.05 -13.63 -24.40
C GLU A 43 -45.98 -12.50 -23.37
N ILE A 44 -46.59 -11.33 -23.65
CA ILE A 44 -46.70 -10.22 -22.68
C ILE A 44 -47.79 -10.51 -21.64
N ASP A 45 -48.94 -11.02 -22.06
CA ASP A 45 -50.04 -11.46 -21.19
C ASP A 45 -50.76 -12.69 -21.78
N SER A 46 -50.70 -13.81 -21.05
CA SER A 46 -51.37 -15.07 -21.38
C SER A 46 -52.87 -14.94 -21.68
N LYS A 47 -53.56 -13.90 -21.17
CA LYS A 47 -54.98 -13.63 -21.45
C LYS A 47 -55.26 -13.23 -22.91
N GLN A 48 -54.25 -12.78 -23.63
CA GLN A 48 -54.37 -12.39 -25.04
C GLN A 48 -54.29 -13.57 -26.01
N ASN A 49 -54.12 -14.80 -25.50
CA ASN A 49 -54.08 -16.03 -26.28
C ASN A 49 -55.48 -16.39 -26.82
N VAL A 50 -55.88 -15.71 -27.88
CA VAL A 50 -57.12 -15.93 -28.61
C VAL A 50 -56.78 -16.35 -30.04
N ASP A 51 -57.44 -17.39 -30.55
CA ASP A 51 -57.31 -17.78 -31.96
C ASP A 51 -57.97 -16.74 -32.86
N LEU A 52 -57.13 -16.05 -33.64
CA LEU A 52 -57.50 -14.98 -34.56
C LEU A 52 -58.53 -15.38 -35.62
N ARG A 53 -58.68 -16.69 -35.90
CA ARG A 53 -59.66 -17.20 -36.87
C ARG A 53 -61.07 -17.33 -36.31
N SER A 54 -61.20 -17.30 -34.98
CA SER A 54 -62.48 -17.47 -34.27
C SER A 54 -63.09 -16.14 -33.81
N GLU A 55 -62.33 -15.04 -33.88
CA GLU A 55 -62.71 -13.71 -33.41
C GLU A 55 -63.11 -12.81 -34.59
N ALA A 56 -64.17 -12.01 -34.42
CA ALA A 56 -64.55 -11.01 -35.42
C ALA A 56 -63.47 -9.90 -35.52
N ASP A 57 -63.15 -9.44 -36.72
CA ASP A 57 -62.05 -8.49 -36.94
C ASP A 57 -62.19 -7.19 -36.13
N GLU A 58 -63.42 -6.69 -35.96
CA GLU A 58 -63.72 -5.52 -35.13
C GLU A 58 -63.48 -5.79 -33.64
N ALA A 59 -63.86 -6.97 -33.13
CA ALA A 59 -63.66 -7.36 -31.74
C ALA A 59 -62.17 -7.51 -31.42
N ARG A 60 -61.39 -8.08 -32.34
CA ARG A 60 -59.93 -8.14 -32.26
C ARG A 60 -59.31 -6.75 -32.16
N ALA A 61 -59.73 -5.83 -33.04
CA ALA A 61 -59.20 -4.47 -33.05
C ALA A 61 -59.50 -3.72 -31.74
N TYR A 62 -60.70 -3.90 -31.17
CA TYR A 62 -61.03 -3.36 -29.85
C TYR A 62 -60.16 -3.95 -28.75
N ARG A 63 -59.98 -5.29 -28.72
CA ARG A 63 -59.14 -5.98 -27.74
C ARG A 63 -57.68 -5.49 -27.80
N TYR A 64 -57.12 -5.37 -29.00
CA TYR A 64 -55.76 -4.83 -29.19
C TYR A 64 -55.66 -3.37 -28.77
N LEU A 65 -56.67 -2.55 -29.06
CA LEU A 65 -56.68 -1.15 -28.68
C LEU A 65 -56.77 -0.96 -27.15
N GLU A 66 -57.62 -1.73 -26.46
CA GLU A 66 -57.69 -1.76 -24.99
C GLU A 66 -56.37 -2.23 -24.37
N PHE A 67 -55.75 -3.26 -24.95
CA PHE A 67 -54.47 -3.77 -24.47
C PHE A 67 -53.32 -2.77 -24.69
N LEU A 68 -53.28 -2.11 -25.84
CA LEU A 68 -52.32 -1.04 -26.14
C LEU A 68 -52.52 0.17 -25.22
N GLN A 69 -53.77 0.52 -24.87
CA GLN A 69 -54.07 1.53 -23.86
C GLN A 69 -53.56 1.13 -22.47
N LEU A 70 -53.78 -0.12 -22.07
CA LEU A 70 -53.28 -0.67 -20.80
C LEU A 70 -51.74 -0.60 -20.72
N LEU A 71 -51.05 -0.94 -21.81
CA LEU A 71 -49.58 -0.87 -21.89
C LEU A 71 -49.05 0.57 -22.05
N LYS A 72 -49.94 1.56 -22.24
CA LYS A 72 -49.64 2.98 -22.51
C LYS A 72 -48.86 3.21 -23.80
N PHE A 73 -49.31 2.60 -24.89
CA PHE A 73 -48.83 2.92 -26.23
C PHE A 73 -49.27 4.34 -26.63
N PRO A 74 -48.40 5.17 -27.27
CA PRO A 74 -48.79 6.48 -27.78
C PRO A 74 -49.76 6.31 -28.96
N LEU A 75 -51.05 6.40 -28.68
CA LEU A 75 -52.10 6.32 -29.70
C LEU A 75 -52.02 7.51 -30.67
N PRO A 76 -52.19 7.30 -31.98
CA PRO A 76 -52.31 8.37 -32.97
C PRO A 76 -53.53 9.27 -32.70
N ARG A 77 -53.50 10.49 -33.28
CA ARG A 77 -54.61 11.47 -33.14
C ARG A 77 -55.90 10.99 -33.82
N ASP A 78 -55.79 10.18 -34.86
CA ASP A 78 -56.90 9.56 -35.58
C ASP A 78 -57.09 8.12 -35.09
N ILE A 79 -58.02 7.93 -34.15
CA ILE A 79 -58.30 6.64 -33.51
C ILE A 79 -59.12 5.74 -34.43
N ASP A 80 -60.02 6.33 -35.22
CA ASP A 80 -60.90 5.59 -36.13
C ASP A 80 -60.10 5.05 -37.31
N GLY A 81 -59.22 5.87 -37.92
CA GLY A 81 -58.28 5.41 -38.95
C GLY A 81 -57.26 4.38 -38.42
N PHE A 82 -56.84 4.49 -37.16
CA PHE A 82 -55.95 3.51 -36.53
C PHE A 82 -56.66 2.17 -36.26
N LYS A 83 -57.94 2.21 -35.87
CA LYS A 83 -58.77 1.02 -35.69
C LYS A 83 -58.99 0.30 -37.02
N ASP A 84 -59.28 1.04 -38.09
CA ASP A 84 -59.43 0.48 -39.43
C ASP A 84 -58.12 -0.14 -39.95
N ALA A 85 -56.97 0.49 -39.67
CA ALA A 85 -55.66 -0.05 -40.02
C ALA A 85 -55.30 -1.34 -39.23
N LEU A 86 -55.74 -1.45 -37.97
CA LEU A 86 -55.59 -2.68 -37.17
C LEU A 86 -56.50 -3.82 -37.63
N ILE A 87 -57.69 -3.50 -38.16
CA ILE A 87 -58.60 -4.48 -38.77
C ILE A 87 -57.95 -5.11 -40.00
N HIS A 88 -57.36 -4.31 -40.88
CA HIS A 88 -56.75 -4.75 -42.14
C HIS A 88 -55.29 -5.25 -42.00
N GLY A 89 -54.68 -5.09 -40.82
CA GLY A 89 -53.31 -5.51 -40.55
C GLY A 89 -52.27 -4.73 -41.35
N ASP A 90 -52.42 -3.41 -41.44
CA ASP A 90 -51.53 -2.57 -42.24
C ASP A 90 -50.09 -2.54 -41.67
N ARG A 91 -49.11 -2.70 -42.55
CA ARG A 91 -47.67 -2.79 -42.21
C ARG A 91 -47.17 -1.50 -41.56
N GLN A 92 -47.70 -0.36 -42.00
CA GLN A 92 -47.34 0.96 -41.48
C GLN A 92 -47.72 1.15 -40.00
N VAL A 93 -48.71 0.38 -39.51
CA VAL A 93 -49.18 0.43 -38.12
C VAL A 93 -48.58 -0.71 -37.29
N LEU A 94 -48.50 -1.92 -37.85
CA LEU A 94 -47.98 -3.09 -37.12
C LEU A 94 -46.48 -3.01 -36.84
N TYR A 95 -45.66 -2.49 -37.76
CA TYR A 95 -44.21 -2.39 -37.55
C TYR A 95 -43.85 -1.46 -36.37
N PRO A 96 -44.41 -0.25 -36.23
CA PRO A 96 -44.20 0.58 -35.03
C PRO A 96 -44.66 -0.09 -33.73
N ILE A 97 -45.79 -0.82 -33.75
CA ILE A 97 -46.30 -1.52 -32.57
C ILE A 97 -45.34 -2.65 -32.17
N LEU A 98 -44.91 -3.48 -33.13
CA LEU A 98 -43.95 -4.56 -32.90
C LEU A 98 -42.61 -4.02 -32.43
N HIS A 99 -42.10 -2.95 -33.06
CA HIS A 99 -40.86 -2.30 -32.64
C HIS A 99 -40.96 -1.81 -31.19
N TRP A 100 -42.07 -1.16 -30.83
CA TRP A 100 -42.30 -0.66 -29.48
C TRP A 100 -42.45 -1.76 -28.44
N ALA A 101 -43.18 -2.83 -28.78
CA ALA A 101 -43.40 -3.97 -27.90
C ALA A 101 -42.10 -4.77 -27.67
N LEU A 102 -41.30 -4.97 -28.71
CA LEU A 102 -40.06 -5.75 -28.62
C LEU A 102 -38.89 -4.96 -28.02
N LYS A 103 -38.86 -3.63 -28.18
CA LYS A 103 -37.83 -2.76 -27.60
C LYS A 103 -37.77 -2.82 -26.07
N SER A 104 -38.90 -3.07 -25.40
CA SER A 104 -38.97 -3.14 -23.93
C SER A 104 -39.90 -4.26 -23.45
N LEU A 105 -39.69 -5.47 -23.97
CA LEU A 105 -40.52 -6.63 -23.65
C LEU A 105 -40.61 -6.92 -22.13
N PRO A 106 -39.53 -6.86 -21.33
CA PRO A 106 -39.62 -7.01 -19.87
C PRO A 106 -40.41 -5.88 -19.19
N GLY A 107 -40.30 -4.65 -19.71
CA GLY A 107 -41.06 -3.51 -19.22
C GLY A 107 -42.56 -3.65 -19.46
N HIS A 108 -42.93 -4.14 -20.64
CA HIS A 108 -44.32 -4.39 -21.00
C HIS A 108 -44.92 -5.59 -20.26
N LYS A 109 -44.16 -6.68 -20.07
CA LYS A 109 -44.55 -7.79 -19.18
C LYS A 109 -44.87 -7.30 -17.76
N LYS A 110 -44.00 -6.45 -17.21
CA LYS A 110 -44.22 -5.83 -15.89
C LYS A 110 -45.45 -4.92 -15.88
N ARG A 111 -45.69 -4.14 -16.93
CA ARG A 111 -46.89 -3.28 -17.05
C ARG A 111 -48.17 -4.09 -17.17
N ALA A 112 -48.20 -5.15 -17.97
CA ALA A 112 -49.35 -6.04 -18.08
C ALA A 112 -49.68 -6.71 -16.73
N TYR A 113 -48.64 -7.21 -16.05
CA TYR A 113 -48.76 -7.77 -14.71
C TYR A 113 -49.34 -6.75 -13.70
N LEU A 114 -48.78 -5.53 -13.66
CA LEU A 114 -49.27 -4.48 -12.78
C LEU A 114 -50.68 -3.99 -13.17
N GLY A 115 -51.00 -3.93 -14.46
CA GLY A 115 -52.29 -3.54 -14.98
C GLY A 115 -53.43 -4.43 -14.46
N ARG A 116 -53.17 -5.73 -14.32
CA ARG A 116 -54.14 -6.67 -13.73
C ARG A 116 -54.57 -6.32 -12.30
N PHE A 117 -53.67 -5.76 -11.49
CA PHE A 117 -53.91 -5.49 -10.06
C PHE A 117 -54.16 -4.01 -9.76
N LEU A 118 -53.70 -3.11 -10.63
CA LEU A 118 -53.73 -1.66 -10.42
C LEU A 118 -54.68 -0.91 -11.36
N ALA A 119 -55.33 -1.60 -12.32
CA ALA A 119 -56.37 -0.98 -13.13
C ALA A 119 -57.49 -0.45 -12.21
N PRO A 120 -57.94 0.81 -12.42
CA PRO A 120 -59.00 1.38 -11.61
C PRO A 120 -60.31 0.65 -11.90
N LEU A 121 -60.94 0.13 -10.86
CA LEU A 121 -62.29 -0.41 -10.95
C LEU A 121 -63.24 0.78 -10.98
N ASN A 122 -63.87 1.02 -12.13
CA ASN A 122 -64.72 2.20 -12.33
C ASN A 122 -66.10 1.94 -11.71
N VAL A 123 -66.21 2.16 -10.40
CA VAL A 123 -67.48 2.05 -9.67
C VAL A 123 -68.28 3.34 -9.92
N PRO A 124 -69.52 3.28 -10.44
CA PRO A 124 -70.33 4.47 -10.65
C PRO A 124 -70.59 5.24 -9.35
N GLN A 125 -70.62 6.58 -9.44
CA GLN A 125 -70.75 7.47 -8.28
C GLN A 125 -72.01 7.22 -7.43
N GLU A 126 -73.05 6.66 -8.04
CA GLU A 126 -74.33 6.31 -7.39
C GLU A 126 -74.18 5.24 -6.29
N PHE A 127 -73.19 4.35 -6.40
CA PHE A 127 -72.96 3.27 -5.43
C PHE A 127 -72.14 3.71 -4.20
N PHE A 128 -71.51 4.88 -4.26
CA PHE A 128 -70.76 5.46 -3.13
C PHE A 128 -71.66 6.11 -2.07
N GLY A 129 -72.97 6.19 -2.30
CA GLY A 129 -73.93 6.59 -1.25
C GLY A 129 -74.09 5.56 -0.14
N HIS A 130 -73.63 4.32 -0.35
CA HIS A 130 -73.71 3.24 0.64
C HIS A 130 -72.39 3.15 1.42
N GLU A 131 -72.40 3.54 2.70
CA GLU A 131 -71.21 3.66 3.56
C GLU A 131 -70.34 2.38 3.61
N ALA A 132 -70.96 1.20 3.57
CA ALA A 132 -70.24 -0.07 3.53
C ALA A 132 -69.43 -0.29 2.22
N LEU A 133 -69.93 0.17 1.07
CA LEU A 133 -69.23 0.04 -0.22
C LEU A 133 -68.09 1.04 -0.32
N ASP A 134 -68.26 2.24 0.24
CA ASP A 134 -67.21 3.26 0.29
C ASP A 134 -66.03 2.79 1.17
N ASN A 135 -66.32 2.28 2.37
CA ASN A 135 -65.30 1.67 3.24
C ASN A 135 -64.56 0.49 2.57
N MET A 136 -65.27 -0.36 1.82
CA MET A 136 -64.64 -1.45 1.05
C MET A 136 -63.78 -0.93 -0.11
N HIS A 137 -64.20 0.14 -0.78
CA HIS A 137 -63.43 0.78 -1.84
C HIS A 137 -62.18 1.49 -1.30
N GLU A 138 -62.25 2.13 -0.13
CA GLU A 138 -61.10 2.67 0.57
C GLU A 138 -60.12 1.56 0.97
N HIS A 139 -60.62 0.45 1.54
CA HIS A 139 -59.77 -0.69 1.89
C HIS A 139 -59.10 -1.31 0.65
N TYR A 140 -59.82 -1.43 -0.47
CA TYR A 140 -59.26 -1.86 -1.75
C TYR A 140 -58.12 -0.93 -2.22
N LYS A 141 -58.30 0.39 -2.13
CA LYS A 141 -57.26 1.37 -2.47
C LYS A 141 -56.04 1.26 -1.56
N GLN A 142 -56.25 1.05 -0.26
CA GLN A 142 -55.16 0.83 0.70
C GLN A 142 -54.35 -0.44 0.36
N LEU A 143 -55.03 -1.55 0.03
CA LEU A 143 -54.38 -2.78 -0.41
C LEU A 143 -53.60 -2.58 -1.72
N GLN A 144 -54.13 -1.80 -2.67
CA GLN A 144 -53.39 -1.43 -3.89
C GLN A 144 -52.14 -0.61 -3.59
N GLU A 145 -52.19 0.33 -2.63
CA GLU A 145 -51.01 1.09 -2.18
C GLU A 145 -49.96 0.20 -1.52
N GLN A 146 -50.39 -0.70 -0.62
CA GLN A 146 -49.50 -1.69 0.00
C GLN A 146 -48.85 -2.60 -1.05
N PHE A 147 -49.62 -3.09 -2.02
CA PHE A 147 -49.08 -3.89 -3.13
C PHE A 147 -48.03 -3.13 -3.94
N LYS A 148 -48.23 -1.84 -4.22
CA LYS A 148 -47.23 -1.01 -4.92
C LYS A 148 -45.92 -0.90 -4.13
N LEU A 149 -45.99 -0.73 -2.81
CA LEU A 149 -44.80 -0.62 -1.95
C LEU A 149 -44.03 -1.94 -1.93
N VAL A 150 -44.71 -3.04 -1.60
CA VAL A 150 -44.10 -4.38 -1.54
C VAL A 150 -43.53 -4.80 -2.90
N HIS A 151 -44.26 -4.56 -3.99
CA HIS A 151 -43.75 -4.87 -5.33
C HIS A 151 -42.50 -4.04 -5.68
N LYS A 152 -42.41 -2.77 -5.27
CA LYS A 152 -41.20 -1.95 -5.49
C LYS A 152 -40.01 -2.49 -4.71
N GLU A 153 -40.20 -2.87 -3.44
CA GLU A 153 -39.15 -3.47 -2.62
C GLU A 153 -38.65 -4.80 -3.21
N VAL A 154 -39.56 -5.69 -3.62
CA VAL A 154 -39.21 -6.96 -4.25
C VAL A 154 -38.46 -6.76 -5.57
N ASP A 155 -38.87 -5.79 -6.39
CA ASP A 155 -38.20 -5.47 -7.65
C ASP A 155 -36.79 -4.88 -7.43
N GLN A 156 -36.59 -4.07 -6.40
CA GLN A 156 -35.27 -3.59 -5.99
C GLN A 156 -34.37 -4.75 -5.51
N LEU A 157 -34.91 -5.66 -4.69
CA LEU A 157 -34.17 -6.84 -4.22
C LEU A 157 -33.80 -7.78 -5.37
N ARG A 158 -34.69 -8.00 -6.35
CA ARG A 158 -34.40 -8.82 -7.54
C ARG A 158 -33.37 -8.19 -8.47
N ASN A 159 -33.31 -6.86 -8.53
CA ASN A 159 -32.31 -6.13 -9.30
C ASN A 159 -30.96 -5.98 -8.56
N SER A 160 -30.91 -6.29 -7.26
CA SER A 160 -29.64 -6.34 -6.53
C SER A 160 -28.75 -7.42 -7.17
N LYS A 161 -27.52 -7.03 -7.54
CA LYS A 161 -26.58 -7.83 -8.37
C LYS A 161 -26.05 -9.09 -7.69
N THR A 162 -26.62 -9.52 -6.58
CA THR A 162 -26.26 -10.79 -5.96
C THR A 162 -26.72 -11.88 -6.91
N ARG A 163 -25.76 -12.55 -7.57
CA ARG A 163 -26.00 -13.73 -8.40
C ARG A 163 -25.76 -14.98 -7.56
N PRO A 164 -26.69 -15.36 -6.67
CA PRO A 164 -26.49 -16.52 -5.78
C PRO A 164 -26.27 -17.81 -6.57
N GLY A 165 -26.72 -17.89 -7.82
CA GLY A 165 -26.45 -19.03 -8.69
C GLY A 165 -24.98 -19.18 -9.11
N GLU A 166 -24.26 -18.08 -9.32
CA GLU A 166 -22.82 -18.12 -9.64
C GLU A 166 -22.01 -18.46 -8.39
N LEU A 167 -22.33 -17.85 -7.25
CA LEU A 167 -21.71 -18.17 -5.97
C LEU A 167 -21.94 -19.63 -5.56
N ARG A 168 -23.14 -20.17 -5.78
CA ARG A 168 -23.41 -21.60 -5.53
C ARG A 168 -22.56 -22.50 -6.41
N LYS A 169 -22.39 -22.15 -7.69
CA LYS A 169 -21.52 -22.92 -8.61
C LYS A 169 -20.05 -22.87 -8.18
N GLU A 170 -19.57 -21.69 -7.77
CA GLU A 170 -18.21 -21.52 -7.27
C GLU A 170 -17.99 -22.29 -5.97
N ILE A 171 -18.95 -22.24 -5.03
CA ILE A 171 -18.90 -23.03 -3.80
C ILE A 171 -18.86 -24.53 -4.13
N THR A 172 -19.73 -25.03 -5.01
CA THR A 172 -19.71 -26.45 -5.38
C THR A 172 -18.40 -26.86 -6.05
N GLN A 173 -17.82 -25.98 -6.88
CA GLN A 173 -16.52 -26.23 -7.49
C GLN A 173 -15.40 -26.29 -6.44
N LEU A 174 -15.36 -25.34 -5.50
CA LEU A 174 -14.38 -25.33 -4.41
C LEU A 174 -14.55 -26.52 -3.45
N GLU A 175 -15.78 -26.97 -3.23
CA GLU A 175 -16.07 -28.19 -2.46
C GLU A 175 -15.55 -29.45 -3.18
N GLU A 176 -15.75 -29.56 -4.49
CA GLU A 176 -15.21 -30.64 -5.32
C GLU A 176 -13.68 -30.64 -5.32
N GLU A 177 -13.05 -29.47 -5.51
CA GLU A 177 -11.59 -29.31 -5.47
C GLU A 177 -11.02 -29.69 -4.09
N SER A 178 -11.69 -29.26 -3.01
CA SER A 178 -11.34 -29.63 -1.64
C SER A 178 -11.44 -31.14 -1.41
N HIS A 179 -12.51 -31.79 -1.88
CA HIS A 179 -12.66 -33.23 -1.81
C HIS A 179 -11.56 -33.97 -2.58
N GLN A 180 -11.25 -33.54 -3.79
CA GLN A 180 -10.16 -34.12 -4.60
C GLN A 180 -8.79 -33.96 -3.92
N LEU A 181 -8.52 -32.81 -3.28
CA LEU A 181 -7.29 -32.60 -2.51
C LEU A 181 -7.25 -33.51 -1.27
N GLN A 182 -8.36 -33.65 -0.55
CA GLN A 182 -8.45 -34.56 0.59
C GLN A 182 -8.22 -36.02 0.18
N GLU A 183 -8.80 -36.49 -0.93
CA GLU A 183 -8.54 -37.82 -1.47
C GLU A 183 -7.08 -38.01 -1.88
N LYS A 184 -6.48 -37.01 -2.55
CA LYS A 184 -5.04 -37.05 -2.89
C LYS A 184 -4.18 -37.14 -1.63
N ILE A 185 -4.48 -36.35 -0.61
CA ILE A 185 -3.77 -36.38 0.69
C ILE A 185 -3.97 -37.73 1.38
N ALA A 186 -5.19 -38.29 1.38
CA ALA A 186 -5.49 -39.59 1.98
C ALA A 186 -4.74 -40.72 1.25
N ASN A 187 -4.71 -40.68 -0.08
CA ASN A 187 -3.96 -41.64 -0.90
C ASN A 187 -2.45 -41.52 -0.68
N LEU A 188 -1.91 -40.30 -0.57
CA LEU A 188 -0.51 -40.08 -0.23
C LEU A 188 -0.19 -40.61 1.18
N LYS A 189 -0.99 -40.27 2.18
CA LYS A 189 -0.85 -40.79 3.56
C LYS A 189 -0.91 -42.31 3.61
N LYS A 190 -1.79 -42.95 2.82
CA LYS A 190 -1.89 -44.41 2.73
C LYS A 190 -0.64 -45.03 2.12
N LYS A 191 -0.09 -44.42 1.06
CA LYS A 191 1.16 -44.89 0.40
C LYS A 191 2.39 -44.74 1.30
N THR A 192 2.43 -43.70 2.13
CA THR A 192 3.60 -43.38 2.96
C THR A 192 3.51 -43.93 4.38
N ALA A 193 2.39 -44.53 4.78
CA ALA A 193 2.19 -45.14 6.10
C ALA A 193 3.13 -46.33 6.37
N SER A 194 3.65 -47.00 5.33
CA SER A 194 4.56 -48.15 5.46
C SER A 194 6.04 -47.77 5.53
N GLU A 195 6.40 -46.50 5.33
CA GLU A 195 7.79 -46.04 5.36
C GLU A 195 8.21 -45.60 6.77
N SER A 196 9.18 -46.30 7.37
CA SER A 196 9.76 -45.94 8.66
C SER A 196 10.60 -44.65 8.54
N GLY A 197 10.40 -43.69 9.44
CA GLY A 197 11.09 -42.39 9.39
C GLY A 197 10.45 -41.36 8.45
N PHE A 198 9.39 -41.73 7.72
CA PHE A 198 8.70 -40.82 6.79
C PHE A 198 8.16 -39.55 7.47
N LYS A 199 7.71 -39.64 8.72
CA LYS A 199 7.22 -38.47 9.47
C LYS A 199 8.31 -37.42 9.69
N GLU A 200 9.50 -37.84 10.07
CA GLU A 200 10.65 -36.93 10.29
C GLU A 200 11.12 -36.32 8.97
N ILE A 201 11.16 -37.12 7.90
CA ILE A 201 11.49 -36.64 6.55
C ILE A 201 10.42 -35.67 6.03
N LEU A 202 9.13 -35.94 6.26
CA LEU A 202 8.03 -35.06 5.88
C LEU A 202 8.12 -33.73 6.62
N GLU A 203 8.42 -33.75 7.91
CA GLU A 203 8.59 -32.53 8.70
C GLU A 203 9.78 -31.71 8.18
N ALA A 204 10.94 -32.34 7.99
CA ALA A 204 12.13 -31.69 7.45
C ALA A 204 11.92 -31.14 6.03
N THR A 205 11.24 -31.88 5.15
CA THR A 205 10.92 -31.44 3.77
C THR A 205 9.84 -30.35 3.75
N SER A 206 8.88 -30.38 4.67
CA SER A 206 7.90 -29.31 4.81
C SER A 206 8.53 -28.00 5.30
N ALA A 207 9.45 -28.09 6.26
CA ALA A 207 10.23 -26.94 6.74
C ALA A 207 11.11 -26.39 5.61
N LEU A 208 11.84 -27.25 4.90
CA LEU A 208 12.65 -26.84 3.74
C LEU A 208 11.80 -26.17 2.65
N ARG A 209 10.62 -26.71 2.34
CA ARG A 209 9.72 -26.11 1.35
C ARG A 209 9.24 -24.73 1.80
N LYS A 210 8.91 -24.56 3.09
CA LYS A 210 8.49 -23.27 3.64
C LYS A 210 9.63 -22.24 3.54
N GLU A 211 10.85 -22.63 3.89
CA GLU A 211 12.04 -21.79 3.75
C GLU A 211 12.33 -21.43 2.29
N GLN A 212 12.15 -22.37 1.35
CA GLN A 212 12.29 -22.11 -0.10
C GLN A 212 11.21 -21.14 -0.62
N GLU A 213 9.96 -21.27 -0.18
CA GLU A 213 8.88 -20.34 -0.52
C GLU A 213 9.14 -18.94 0.07
N GLU A 214 9.67 -18.85 1.29
CA GLU A 214 10.09 -17.57 1.89
C GLU A 214 11.29 -16.97 1.16
N GLN A 215 12.30 -17.77 0.82
CA GLN A 215 13.44 -17.35 0.01
C GLN A 215 13.00 -16.81 -1.35
N ALA A 216 12.06 -17.48 -2.03
CA ALA A 216 11.50 -17.04 -3.30
C ALA A 216 10.80 -15.68 -3.14
N LYS A 217 9.91 -15.54 -2.14
CA LYS A 217 9.23 -14.27 -1.83
C LYS A 217 10.20 -13.14 -1.52
N LEU A 218 11.25 -13.42 -0.73
CA LEU A 218 12.28 -12.44 -0.41
C LEU A 218 13.09 -12.04 -1.64
N SER A 219 13.39 -12.98 -2.53
CA SER A 219 14.10 -12.71 -3.79
C SER A 219 13.28 -11.85 -4.75
N GLU A 220 11.98 -12.09 -4.85
CA GLU A 220 11.03 -11.28 -5.63
C GLU A 220 10.94 -9.87 -5.05
N ARG A 221 10.69 -9.74 -3.73
CA ARG A 221 10.69 -8.45 -3.05
C ARG A 221 11.99 -7.67 -3.22
N LYS A 222 13.14 -8.35 -3.14
CA LYS A 222 14.44 -7.71 -3.37
C LYS A 222 14.55 -7.18 -4.80
N ARG A 223 14.11 -7.96 -5.79
CA ARG A 223 14.08 -7.54 -7.19
C ARG A 223 13.19 -6.31 -7.39
N ASP A 224 12.00 -6.31 -6.80
CA ASP A 224 11.07 -5.19 -6.87
C ASP A 224 11.65 -3.94 -6.22
N GLN A 225 12.24 -4.07 -5.03
CA GLN A 225 12.92 -2.97 -4.33
C GLN A 225 14.11 -2.43 -5.13
N MET A 226 14.93 -3.29 -5.74
CA MET A 226 16.03 -2.86 -6.60
C MET A 226 15.53 -2.13 -7.85
N MET A 227 14.44 -2.61 -8.46
CA MET A 227 13.83 -1.94 -9.61
C MET A 227 13.26 -0.58 -9.20
N ALA A 228 12.56 -0.49 -8.08
CA ALA A 228 12.04 0.75 -7.53
C ALA A 228 13.17 1.75 -7.21
N LEU A 229 14.25 1.30 -6.58
CA LEU A 229 15.44 2.12 -6.30
C LEU A 229 16.03 2.68 -7.60
N SER A 230 16.23 1.83 -8.62
CA SER A 230 16.78 2.26 -9.91
C SER A 230 15.89 3.31 -10.61
N LEU A 231 14.57 3.19 -10.48
CA LEU A 231 13.61 4.14 -11.03
C LEU A 231 13.67 5.49 -10.29
N VAL A 232 13.77 5.45 -8.96
CA VAL A 232 13.90 6.65 -8.12
C VAL A 232 15.24 7.34 -8.37
N GLU A 233 16.34 6.60 -8.46
CA GLU A 233 17.67 7.15 -8.80
C GLU A 233 17.64 7.83 -10.18
N LYS A 234 17.05 7.17 -11.18
CA LYS A 234 16.90 7.77 -12.52
C LYS A 234 16.09 9.06 -12.46
N ARG A 235 14.98 9.08 -11.71
CA ARG A 235 14.14 10.26 -11.54
C ARG A 235 14.88 11.38 -10.79
N SER A 236 15.69 11.07 -9.78
CA SER A 236 16.54 12.05 -9.08
C SER A 236 17.53 12.68 -10.03
N ARG A 237 18.26 11.87 -10.82
CA ARG A 237 19.21 12.36 -11.84
C ARG A 237 18.52 13.26 -12.87
N GLU A 238 17.33 12.90 -13.33
CA GLU A 238 16.55 13.74 -14.25
C GLU A 238 16.13 15.08 -13.59
N CYS A 239 15.71 15.06 -12.32
CA CYS A 239 15.39 16.27 -11.57
C CYS A 239 16.60 17.17 -11.31
N GLU A 240 17.75 16.58 -10.97
CA GLU A 240 19.03 17.28 -10.80
C GLU A 240 19.51 17.93 -12.10
N GLN A 241 19.42 17.20 -13.22
CA GLN A 241 19.72 17.76 -14.54
C GLN A 241 18.80 18.93 -14.89
N ARG A 242 17.49 18.81 -14.66
CA ARG A 242 16.55 19.93 -14.87
C ARG A 242 16.89 21.13 -13.98
N LEU A 243 17.25 20.91 -12.72
CA LEU A 243 17.69 21.97 -11.83
C LEU A 243 19.00 22.62 -12.29
N MET A 244 19.94 21.83 -12.81
CA MET A 244 21.19 22.32 -13.36
C MET A 244 20.95 23.17 -14.62
N ASP A 245 20.08 22.70 -15.53
CA ASP A 245 19.67 23.45 -16.72
C ASP A 245 18.96 24.76 -16.35
N LEU A 246 18.05 24.72 -15.36
CA LEU A 246 17.38 25.91 -14.83
C LEU A 246 18.38 26.89 -14.22
N ARG A 247 19.31 26.43 -13.39
CA ARG A 247 20.37 27.26 -12.80
C ARG A 247 21.28 27.85 -13.88
N ALA A 248 21.64 27.07 -14.89
CA ALA A 248 22.42 27.55 -16.03
C ALA A 248 21.67 28.67 -16.78
N SER A 249 20.37 28.48 -17.04
CA SER A 249 19.51 29.47 -17.71
C SER A 249 19.31 30.76 -16.87
N LEU A 250 19.35 30.66 -15.54
CA LEU A 250 19.22 31.78 -14.61
C LEU A 250 20.58 32.49 -14.33
N SER A 251 21.70 31.80 -14.56
CA SER A 251 23.04 32.31 -14.22
C SER A 251 23.63 33.26 -15.26
N HIS A 252 23.03 33.34 -16.45
CA HIS A 252 23.37 34.34 -17.46
C HIS A 252 22.33 35.45 -17.47
N ASP A 253 22.78 36.70 -17.69
CA ASP A 253 21.95 37.84 -18.10
C ASP A 253 21.36 37.58 -19.50
N THR A 254 20.57 36.51 -19.60
CA THR A 254 20.05 35.98 -20.84
C THR A 254 18.85 36.83 -21.22
N PRO A 255 18.85 37.47 -22.39
CA PRO A 255 17.73 38.31 -22.80
C PRO A 255 16.44 37.47 -22.88
N PRO A 256 15.26 38.06 -22.61
CA PRO A 256 13.98 37.35 -22.61
C PRO A 256 13.73 36.52 -23.89
N GLU A 257 14.19 37.01 -25.05
CA GLU A 257 14.08 36.31 -26.34
C GLU A 257 14.80 34.95 -26.36
N GLN A 258 15.99 34.84 -25.76
CA GLN A 258 16.73 33.58 -25.68
C GLN A 258 16.12 32.60 -24.66
N LEU A 259 15.48 33.11 -23.61
CA LEU A 259 14.67 32.31 -22.68
C LEU A 259 13.43 31.73 -23.38
N PHE A 260 12.76 32.52 -24.23
CA PHE A 260 11.65 32.04 -25.04
C PHE A 260 12.10 31.00 -26.07
N GLU A 261 13.22 31.20 -26.75
CA GLU A 261 13.78 30.21 -27.68
C GLU A 261 14.16 28.90 -26.96
N HIS A 262 14.72 29.00 -25.75
CA HIS A 262 15.00 27.81 -24.92
C HIS A 262 13.71 27.11 -24.48
N LEU A 263 12.67 27.85 -24.08
CA LEU A 263 11.37 27.28 -23.75
C LEU A 263 10.68 26.66 -24.97
N GLU A 264 10.74 27.27 -26.13
CA GLU A 264 10.18 26.72 -27.37
C GLU A 264 10.88 25.43 -27.77
N THR A 265 12.20 25.37 -27.66
CA THR A 265 12.95 24.13 -27.91
C THR A 265 12.67 23.05 -26.86
N GLN A 266 12.49 23.40 -25.58
CA GLN A 266 12.05 22.46 -24.54
C GLN A 266 10.63 21.96 -24.79
N VAL A 267 9.69 22.84 -25.16
CA VAL A 267 8.31 22.49 -25.50
C VAL A 267 8.28 21.60 -26.74
N GLY A 268 9.09 21.89 -27.76
CA GLY A 268 9.27 21.04 -28.93
C GLY A 268 9.77 19.64 -28.56
N ARG A 269 10.83 19.54 -27.74
CA ARG A 269 11.34 18.25 -27.25
C ARG A 269 10.31 17.47 -26.44
N ASN A 270 9.59 18.16 -25.53
CA ASN A 270 8.54 17.54 -24.73
C ASN A 270 7.37 17.07 -25.60
N ARG A 271 7.03 17.83 -26.64
CA ARG A 271 6.00 17.45 -27.61
C ARG A 271 6.43 16.22 -28.41
N ASP A 272 7.67 16.15 -28.88
CA ASP A 272 8.19 14.98 -29.58
C ASP A 272 8.22 13.73 -28.67
N LEU A 273 8.60 13.91 -27.40
CA LEU A 273 8.54 12.83 -26.41
C LEU A 273 7.10 12.34 -26.20
N LEU A 274 6.15 13.25 -25.99
CA LEU A 274 4.76 12.90 -25.69
C LEU A 274 3.97 12.39 -26.90
N GLN A 275 4.21 12.93 -28.10
CA GLN A 275 3.43 12.62 -29.30
C GLN A 275 4.03 11.46 -30.11
N VAL A 276 5.35 11.27 -30.05
CA VAL A 276 6.03 10.27 -30.90
C VAL A 276 6.65 9.16 -30.06
N LYS A 277 7.54 9.50 -29.12
CA LYS A 277 8.35 8.48 -28.42
C LYS A 277 7.55 7.67 -27.40
N PHE A 278 6.85 8.32 -26.47
CA PHE A 278 6.06 7.63 -25.44
C PHE A 278 4.93 6.77 -26.01
N PRO A 279 4.14 7.22 -27.00
CA PRO A 279 3.13 6.34 -27.61
C PRO A 279 3.74 5.12 -28.30
N ALA A 280 4.90 5.27 -28.96
CA ALA A 280 5.60 4.16 -29.58
C ALA A 280 6.17 3.18 -28.54
N GLU A 281 6.81 3.68 -27.48
CA GLU A 281 7.32 2.87 -26.37
C GLU A 281 6.20 2.16 -25.62
N PHE A 282 5.09 2.86 -25.34
CA PHE A 282 3.91 2.29 -24.71
C PHE A 282 3.30 1.19 -25.55
N LYS A 283 3.14 1.40 -26.87
CA LYS A 283 2.67 0.37 -27.79
C LYS A 283 3.59 -0.84 -27.79
N ASN A 284 4.91 -0.64 -27.84
CA ASN A 284 5.88 -1.74 -27.77
C ASN A 284 5.78 -2.51 -26.44
N GLN A 285 5.66 -1.82 -25.31
CA GLN A 285 5.49 -2.46 -24.00
C GLN A 285 4.15 -3.20 -23.88
N GLN A 286 3.09 -2.65 -24.45
CA GLN A 286 1.79 -3.30 -24.48
C GLN A 286 1.82 -4.56 -25.36
N GLU A 287 2.50 -4.51 -26.50
CA GLU A 287 2.72 -5.67 -27.36
C GLU A 287 3.57 -6.75 -26.68
N THR A 288 4.63 -6.38 -25.96
CA THR A 288 5.44 -7.34 -25.20
C THR A 288 4.64 -7.97 -24.05
N LEU A 289 3.86 -7.17 -23.33
CA LEU A 289 3.00 -7.66 -22.25
C LEU A 289 1.95 -8.63 -22.81
N GLN A 290 1.25 -8.29 -23.89
CA GLN A 290 0.32 -9.22 -24.56
C GLN A 290 0.99 -10.51 -25.03
N ARG A 291 2.24 -10.45 -25.52
CA ARG A 291 3.00 -11.66 -25.89
C ARG A 291 3.32 -12.52 -24.67
N LEU A 292 3.73 -11.91 -23.57
CA LEU A 292 4.02 -12.62 -22.32
C LEU A 292 2.76 -13.21 -21.69
N GLU A 293 1.64 -12.48 -21.68
CA GLU A 293 0.34 -13.00 -21.24
C GLU A 293 -0.11 -14.18 -22.10
N ARG A 294 0.04 -14.10 -23.43
CA ARG A 294 -0.24 -15.24 -24.32
C ARG A 294 0.65 -16.43 -24.01
N ALA A 295 1.94 -16.20 -23.76
CA ALA A 295 2.87 -17.27 -23.41
C ALA A 295 2.59 -17.88 -22.02
N LEU A 296 2.13 -17.07 -21.06
CA LEU A 296 1.76 -17.53 -19.72
C LEU A 296 0.43 -18.31 -19.72
N ASN A 297 -0.51 -17.89 -20.58
CA ASN A 297 -1.78 -18.57 -20.80
C ASN A 297 -1.67 -19.76 -21.76
N GLU A 298 -0.51 -19.95 -22.39
CA GLU A 298 -0.27 -21.11 -23.23
C GLU A 298 -0.13 -22.34 -22.32
N PRO A 299 -0.91 -23.41 -22.57
CA PRO A 299 -0.73 -24.67 -21.85
C PRO A 299 0.73 -25.13 -21.96
N PRO A 300 1.28 -25.81 -20.95
CA PRO A 300 2.63 -26.34 -21.03
C PRO A 300 2.72 -27.27 -22.25
N LYS A 301 3.45 -26.81 -23.27
CA LYS A 301 3.65 -27.55 -24.51
C LYS A 301 4.37 -28.85 -24.22
N THR A 302 3.77 -29.94 -24.67
CA THR A 302 4.40 -31.26 -24.59
C THR A 302 5.51 -31.37 -25.64
N GLU A 303 6.41 -32.33 -25.45
CA GLU A 303 7.51 -32.60 -26.40
C GLU A 303 6.98 -32.91 -27.81
N ALA A 304 5.78 -33.49 -27.91
CA ALA A 304 5.07 -33.69 -29.18
C ALA A 304 4.67 -32.37 -29.85
N ASP A 305 4.12 -31.41 -29.08
CA ASP A 305 3.72 -30.10 -29.60
C ASP A 305 4.94 -29.29 -30.10
N ILE A 306 6.10 -29.46 -29.45
CA ILE A 306 7.35 -28.82 -29.88
C ILE A 306 7.81 -29.40 -31.22
N ASN A 307 7.77 -30.72 -31.39
CA ASN A 307 8.12 -31.37 -32.65
C ASN A 307 7.18 -30.95 -33.80
N ASP A 308 5.87 -30.86 -33.55
CA ASP A 308 4.91 -30.39 -34.55
C ASP A 308 5.18 -28.94 -34.96
N MET A 309 5.49 -28.05 -34.00
CA MET A 309 5.91 -26.67 -34.31
C MET A 309 7.23 -26.60 -35.06
N GLU A 310 8.21 -27.46 -34.76
CA GLU A 310 9.46 -27.54 -35.50
C GLU A 310 9.23 -27.99 -36.95
N ASP A 311 8.36 -28.96 -37.17
CA ASP A 311 7.92 -29.40 -38.49
C ASP A 311 7.19 -28.29 -39.25
N GLU A 312 6.30 -27.54 -38.58
CA GLU A 312 5.66 -26.34 -39.16
C GLU A 312 6.69 -25.27 -39.53
N ILE A 313 7.65 -24.97 -38.65
CA ILE A 313 8.72 -24.00 -38.90
C ILE A 313 9.58 -24.44 -40.10
N THR A 314 9.92 -25.73 -40.20
CA THR A 314 10.69 -26.23 -41.35
C THR A 314 9.88 -26.16 -42.64
N SER A 315 8.57 -26.44 -42.59
CA SER A 315 7.68 -26.31 -43.75
C SER A 315 7.55 -24.86 -44.22
N LEU A 316 7.39 -23.91 -43.29
CA LEU A 316 7.30 -22.48 -43.57
C LEU A 316 8.63 -21.94 -44.08
N LYS A 317 9.77 -22.35 -43.51
CA LYS A 317 11.10 -21.99 -44.04
C LYS A 317 11.30 -22.48 -45.47
N ARG A 318 10.86 -23.70 -45.80
CA ARG A 318 10.88 -24.22 -47.18
C ARG A 318 9.96 -23.41 -48.10
N SER A 319 8.76 -23.06 -47.65
CA SER A 319 7.82 -22.23 -48.42
C SER A 319 8.36 -20.80 -48.65
N ILE A 320 8.97 -20.18 -47.63
CA ILE A 320 9.64 -18.88 -47.77
C ILE A 320 10.80 -18.97 -48.76
N GLN A 321 11.64 -20.00 -48.69
CA GLN A 321 12.71 -20.22 -49.67
C GLN A 321 12.16 -20.45 -51.08
N GLN A 322 11.06 -21.19 -51.24
CA GLN A 322 10.38 -21.37 -52.53
C GLN A 322 9.81 -20.05 -53.06
N MET A 323 9.17 -19.24 -52.23
CA MET A 323 8.68 -17.92 -52.64
C MET A 323 9.83 -16.97 -52.97
N GLN A 324 10.92 -16.99 -52.20
CA GLN A 324 12.12 -16.18 -52.49
C GLN A 324 12.80 -16.60 -53.78
N THR A 325 12.89 -17.90 -54.06
CA THR A 325 13.41 -18.40 -55.34
C THR A 325 12.48 -18.07 -56.49
N GLN A 326 11.15 -18.15 -56.33
CA GLN A 326 10.19 -17.70 -57.33
C GLN A 326 10.27 -16.18 -57.58
N ILE A 327 10.45 -15.37 -56.53
CA ILE A 327 10.69 -13.92 -56.66
C ILE A 327 12.03 -13.66 -57.35
N ALA A 328 13.09 -14.40 -57.00
CA ALA A 328 14.39 -14.29 -57.66
C ALA A 328 14.31 -14.69 -59.14
N GLU A 329 13.62 -15.77 -59.48
CA GLU A 329 13.39 -16.20 -60.86
C GLU A 329 12.49 -15.24 -61.64
N ALA A 330 11.44 -14.68 -61.02
CA ALA A 330 10.57 -13.69 -61.64
C ALA A 330 11.29 -12.35 -61.88
N THR A 331 12.14 -11.92 -60.93
CA THR A 331 12.99 -10.74 -61.10
C THR A 331 14.10 -10.97 -62.13
N GLN A 332 14.65 -12.19 -62.23
CA GLN A 332 15.64 -12.54 -63.25
C GLN A 332 15.03 -12.65 -64.66
N LYS A 333 13.77 -13.12 -64.78
CA LYS A 333 13.00 -13.10 -66.03
C LYS A 333 12.59 -11.68 -66.44
N GLN A 334 12.32 -10.77 -65.48
CA GLN A 334 12.11 -9.34 -65.76
C GLN A 334 13.38 -8.61 -66.21
N ASN A 335 14.56 -8.98 -65.67
CA ASN A 335 15.85 -8.43 -66.10
C ASN A 335 16.23 -8.80 -67.56
N GLY A 336 15.58 -9.78 -68.17
CA GLY A 336 15.84 -10.22 -69.55
C GLY A 336 15.03 -9.49 -70.63
N GLY A 337 14.01 -8.69 -70.26
CA GLY A 337 13.21 -7.88 -71.17
C GLY A 337 13.54 -6.40 -71.00
N GLY A 338 13.95 -5.73 -72.07
CA GLY A 338 14.50 -4.37 -72.04
C GLY A 338 13.67 -3.33 -71.27
N ASP A 339 14.40 -2.52 -70.50
CA ASP A 339 14.02 -1.30 -69.76
C ASP A 339 13.47 -1.47 -68.32
N ASP A 340 14.21 -2.17 -67.45
CA ASP A 340 13.91 -2.25 -66.01
C ASP A 340 14.43 -1.02 -65.22
N LYS A 341 13.75 0.12 -65.36
CA LYS A 341 14.00 1.32 -64.54
C LYS A 341 13.77 1.06 -63.04
N LEU A 342 12.92 0.08 -62.70
CA LEU A 342 12.63 -0.31 -61.32
C LEU A 342 13.81 -1.05 -60.67
N ALA A 343 14.64 -1.78 -61.43
CA ALA A 343 15.87 -2.37 -60.91
C ALA A 343 16.82 -1.28 -60.35
N ILE A 344 16.93 -0.15 -61.04
CA ILE A 344 17.75 0.99 -60.59
C ILE A 344 17.16 1.59 -59.30
N PHE A 345 15.85 1.76 -59.22
CA PHE A 345 15.20 2.24 -57.99
C PHE A 345 15.31 1.25 -56.82
N ARG A 346 15.23 -0.06 -57.07
CA ARG A 346 15.46 -1.10 -56.05
C ARG A 346 16.91 -1.11 -55.58
N GLN A 347 17.88 -0.97 -56.49
CA GLN A 347 19.29 -0.85 -56.14
C GLN A 347 19.56 0.43 -55.36
N HIS A 348 18.98 1.56 -55.77
CA HIS A 348 19.09 2.83 -55.06
C HIS A 348 18.43 2.79 -53.68
N ALA A 349 17.26 2.16 -53.55
CA ALA A 349 16.60 1.93 -52.27
C ALA A 349 17.43 1.02 -51.35
N ASN A 350 18.03 -0.05 -51.88
CA ASN A 350 18.93 -0.92 -51.11
C ASN A 350 20.21 -0.20 -50.67
N VAL A 351 20.79 0.65 -51.52
CA VAL A 351 21.96 1.46 -51.16
C VAL A 351 21.60 2.50 -50.09
N GLN A 352 20.43 3.13 -50.19
CA GLN A 352 19.94 4.07 -49.18
C GLN A 352 19.59 3.38 -47.86
N ALA A 353 18.98 2.19 -47.91
CA ALA A 353 18.72 1.37 -46.73
C ALA A 353 20.04 0.96 -46.05
N LYS A 354 21.05 0.54 -46.82
CA LYS A 354 22.39 0.23 -46.27
C LYS A 354 23.07 1.45 -45.65
N LYS A 355 22.97 2.62 -46.29
CA LYS A 355 23.49 3.87 -45.72
C LYS A 355 22.75 4.27 -44.44
N LEU A 356 21.44 4.05 -44.39
CA LEU A 356 20.64 4.28 -43.19
C LEU A 356 21.10 3.35 -42.06
N THR A 357 21.25 2.05 -42.33
CA THR A 357 21.73 1.09 -41.33
C THR A 357 23.16 1.40 -40.88
N GLU A 358 24.07 1.76 -41.79
CA GLU A 358 25.44 2.20 -41.43
C GLU A 358 25.41 3.43 -40.52
N LYS A 359 24.51 4.40 -40.79
CA LYS A 359 24.35 5.59 -39.94
C LYS A 359 23.67 5.28 -38.61
N GLU A 360 22.74 4.33 -38.58
CA GLU A 360 22.13 3.84 -37.34
C GLU A 360 23.16 3.12 -36.47
N ASP A 361 24.00 2.27 -37.08
CA ASP A 361 25.11 1.58 -36.42
C ASP A 361 26.14 2.60 -35.88
N GLU A 362 26.56 3.59 -36.67
CA GLU A 362 27.44 4.69 -36.22
C GLU A 362 26.82 5.48 -35.06
N LEU A 363 25.50 5.71 -35.10
CA LEU A 363 24.80 6.44 -34.05
C LEU A 363 24.72 5.59 -32.77
N GLU A 364 24.52 4.28 -32.90
CA GLU A 364 24.50 3.34 -31.79
C GLU A 364 25.89 3.20 -31.15
N THR A 365 26.97 3.12 -31.93
CA THR A 365 28.34 3.12 -31.40
C THR A 365 28.65 4.44 -30.67
N LEU A 366 28.30 5.60 -31.25
CA LEU A 366 28.47 6.89 -30.57
C LEU A 366 27.63 7.01 -29.29
N ARG A 367 26.42 6.43 -29.26
CA ARG A 367 25.59 6.36 -28.04
C ARG A 367 26.23 5.47 -26.97
N GLN A 368 26.76 4.32 -27.36
CA GLN A 368 27.50 3.44 -26.46
C GLN A 368 28.75 4.13 -25.93
N GLU A 369 29.53 4.79 -26.79
CA GLU A 369 30.69 5.59 -26.40
C GLU A 369 30.30 6.69 -25.41
N LYS A 370 29.24 7.46 -25.70
CA LYS A 370 28.70 8.47 -24.76
C LYS A 370 28.33 7.85 -23.41
N MET A 371 27.68 6.69 -23.40
CA MET A 371 27.32 5.99 -22.16
C MET A 371 28.56 5.52 -21.39
N THR A 372 29.58 5.02 -22.09
CA THR A 372 30.85 4.61 -21.47
C THR A 372 31.61 5.80 -20.89
N LEU A 373 31.68 6.92 -21.61
CA LEU A 373 32.29 8.17 -21.15
C LEU A 373 31.52 8.74 -19.95
N GLN A 374 30.19 8.72 -19.97
CA GLN A 374 29.38 9.12 -18.81
C GLN A 374 29.64 8.23 -17.60
N LYS A 375 29.70 6.89 -17.77
CA LYS A 375 30.10 5.99 -16.69
C LYS A 375 31.51 6.26 -16.17
N GLN A 376 32.46 6.59 -17.07
CA GLN A 376 33.81 6.96 -16.66
C GLN A 376 33.82 8.28 -15.88
N ILE A 377 33.03 9.26 -16.28
CA ILE A 377 32.84 10.52 -15.54
C ILE A 377 32.22 10.22 -14.16
N GLU A 378 31.13 9.47 -14.08
CA GLU A 378 30.50 9.08 -12.81
C GLU A 378 31.48 8.32 -11.90
N GLN A 379 32.30 7.41 -12.47
CA GLN A 379 33.34 6.70 -11.73
C GLN A 379 34.47 7.62 -11.26
N LEU A 380 34.89 8.58 -12.09
CA LEU A 380 35.91 9.56 -11.73
C LEU A 380 35.39 10.56 -10.69
N GLU A 381 34.13 10.95 -10.76
CA GLU A 381 33.44 11.78 -9.78
C GLU A 381 33.26 11.04 -8.46
N ALA A 382 32.85 9.76 -8.49
CA ALA A 382 32.79 8.91 -7.30
C ALA A 382 34.18 8.71 -6.68
N LYS A 383 35.21 8.44 -7.49
CA LYS A 383 36.60 8.38 -7.01
C LYS A 383 37.08 9.71 -6.46
N MET A 384 36.74 10.83 -7.10
CA MET A 384 37.03 12.17 -6.61
C MET A 384 36.30 12.44 -5.29
N SER A 385 35.08 11.95 -5.11
CA SER A 385 34.31 12.04 -3.88
C SER A 385 34.92 11.17 -2.77
N GLU A 386 35.32 9.93 -3.07
CA GLU A 386 36.06 9.05 -2.14
C GLU A 386 37.43 9.65 -1.75
N LEU A 387 38.15 10.23 -2.72
CA LEU A 387 39.40 10.97 -2.51
C LEU A 387 39.19 12.33 -1.80
N SER A 388 37.99 12.90 -1.87
CA SER A 388 37.63 14.17 -1.21
C SER A 388 37.44 14.04 0.31
N GLY A 389 37.69 12.86 0.87
CA GLY A 389 37.81 12.67 2.32
C GLY A 389 38.86 13.62 2.91
N SER A 390 38.39 14.67 3.59
CA SER A 390 39.15 15.60 4.43
C SER A 390 40.49 16.09 3.82
N LYS A 391 40.42 17.23 3.10
CA LYS A 391 41.51 18.12 2.66
C LYS A 391 41.96 17.97 1.22
N PHE A 392 41.11 18.39 0.29
CA PHE A 392 41.61 19.04 -0.93
C PHE A 392 41.45 20.55 -0.76
N MET A 393 42.55 21.26 -0.51
CA MET A 393 42.53 22.72 -0.49
C MET A 393 42.57 23.21 -1.94
N SER A 394 41.64 24.09 -2.32
CA SER A 394 41.68 24.75 -3.63
C SER A 394 43.03 25.45 -3.84
N ARG A 395 43.44 25.70 -5.09
CA ARG A 395 44.74 26.33 -5.41
C ARG A 395 44.95 27.64 -4.65
N ASP A 396 43.89 28.40 -4.41
CA ASP A 396 43.95 29.65 -3.66
C ASP A 396 43.92 29.44 -2.14
N GLU A 397 43.20 28.42 -1.65
CA GLU A 397 43.25 28.01 -0.25
C GLU A 397 44.63 27.45 0.13
N PHE A 398 45.29 26.72 -0.76
CA PHE A 398 46.66 26.23 -0.55
C PHE A 398 47.67 27.39 -0.49
N LYS A 399 47.50 28.42 -1.32
CA LYS A 399 48.32 29.66 -1.24
C LYS A 399 48.09 30.38 0.08
N GLN A 400 46.83 30.51 0.52
CA GLN A 400 46.51 31.09 1.83
C GLN A 400 47.12 30.27 2.96
N TYR A 401 46.99 28.95 2.91
CA TYR A 401 47.59 28.04 3.89
C TYR A 401 49.12 28.16 3.92
N ALA A 402 49.78 28.16 2.77
CA ALA A 402 51.23 28.35 2.68
C ALA A 402 51.68 29.71 3.27
N ASN A 403 50.90 30.78 3.04
CA ASN A 403 51.15 32.08 3.65
C ASN A 403 50.96 32.03 5.18
N THR A 404 49.91 31.38 5.68
CA THR A 404 49.72 31.21 7.13
C THR A 404 50.83 30.37 7.76
N LEU A 405 51.33 29.34 7.07
CA LEU A 405 52.43 28.51 7.53
C LEU A 405 53.74 29.31 7.59
N ARG A 406 53.99 30.15 6.58
CA ARG A 406 55.15 31.06 6.54
C ARG A 406 55.10 32.08 7.67
N ASN A 407 53.92 32.65 7.93
CA ASN A 407 53.70 33.57 9.06
C ASN A 407 53.91 32.87 10.40
N LYS A 408 53.36 31.66 10.59
CA LYS A 408 53.59 30.84 11.81
C LYS A 408 55.06 30.47 11.99
N THR A 409 55.77 30.15 10.91
CA THR A 409 57.21 29.85 10.94
C THR A 409 58.03 31.07 11.35
N ASN A 410 57.67 32.26 10.85
CA ASN A 410 58.31 33.51 11.25
C ASN A 410 58.02 33.85 12.71
N GLN A 411 56.78 33.66 13.18
CA GLN A 411 56.43 33.81 14.60
C GLN A 411 57.22 32.84 15.48
N TYR A 412 57.32 31.57 15.10
CA TYR A 412 58.12 30.58 15.82
C TYR A 412 59.59 31.00 15.91
N LYS A 413 60.20 31.47 14.81
CA LYS A 413 61.58 31.97 14.82
C LYS A 413 61.76 33.18 15.74
N LYS A 414 60.78 34.10 15.77
CA LYS A 414 60.80 35.27 16.65
C LYS A 414 60.74 34.86 18.12
N VAL A 415 59.75 34.04 18.50
CA VAL A 415 59.60 33.55 19.89
C VAL A 415 60.81 32.71 20.31
N LYS A 416 61.39 31.94 19.39
CA LYS A 416 62.63 31.19 19.68
C LYS A 416 63.83 32.12 19.95
N ALA A 417 63.93 33.25 19.25
CA ALA A 417 64.97 34.25 19.49
C ALA A 417 64.75 34.95 20.83
N GLU A 418 63.51 35.35 21.15
CA GLU A 418 63.14 35.93 22.45
C GLU A 418 63.44 34.96 23.60
N LEU A 419 63.14 33.66 23.44
CA LEU A 419 63.52 32.63 24.41
C LEU A 419 65.04 32.53 24.57
N ALA A 420 65.80 32.58 23.48
CA ALA A 420 67.26 32.52 23.54
C ALA A 420 67.84 33.72 24.30
N GLU A 421 67.29 34.92 24.09
CA GLU A 421 67.67 36.14 24.84
C GLU A 421 67.38 35.98 26.34
N ILE A 422 66.17 35.52 26.72
CA ILE A 422 65.82 35.28 28.13
C ILE A 422 66.74 34.23 28.76
N THR A 423 67.08 33.15 28.03
CA THR A 423 68.04 32.16 28.55
C THR A 423 69.44 32.73 28.73
N ALA A 424 69.89 33.62 27.83
CA ALA A 424 71.17 34.29 27.97
C ALA A 424 71.19 35.24 29.17
N GLU A 425 70.12 36.01 29.38
CA GLU A 425 69.95 36.85 30.56
C GLU A 425 69.94 36.04 31.86
N SER A 426 69.29 34.87 31.89
CA SER A 426 69.32 33.97 33.03
C SER A 426 70.74 33.49 33.37
N VAL A 427 71.57 33.20 32.36
CA VAL A 427 72.99 32.85 32.56
C VAL A 427 73.79 34.03 33.12
N VAL A 428 73.54 35.25 32.62
CA VAL A 428 74.18 36.46 33.15
C VAL A 428 73.77 36.69 34.61
N LEU A 429 72.48 36.55 34.93
CA LEU A 429 71.95 36.64 36.30
C LEU A 429 72.54 35.57 37.23
N HIS A 430 72.71 34.34 36.74
CA HIS A 430 73.36 33.30 37.54
C HIS A 430 74.84 33.62 37.77
N ARG A 431 75.53 34.21 36.78
CA ARG A 431 76.92 34.67 36.95
C ARG A 431 77.03 35.84 37.91
N THR A 432 76.10 36.79 37.90
CA THR A 432 76.07 37.89 38.88
C THR A 432 75.75 37.36 40.28
N GLU A 433 74.85 36.39 40.42
CA GLU A 433 74.60 35.66 41.67
C GLU A 433 75.88 34.97 42.19
N GLN A 434 76.61 34.26 41.33
CA GLN A 434 77.88 33.62 41.70
C GLN A 434 78.96 34.64 42.10
N LEU A 435 79.06 35.77 41.42
CA LEU A 435 79.98 36.86 41.79
C LEU A 435 79.62 37.51 43.13
N LEU A 436 78.32 37.60 43.45
CA LEU A 436 77.87 38.05 44.77
C LEU A 436 78.21 37.01 45.85
N LYS A 437 78.01 35.72 45.57
CA LYS A 437 78.41 34.62 46.48
C LYS A 437 79.93 34.57 46.67
N SER A 438 80.74 34.80 45.64
CA SER A 438 82.20 34.85 45.77
C SER A 438 82.70 36.11 46.50
N LYS A 439 81.95 37.20 46.48
CA LYS A 439 82.21 38.33 47.40
C LYS A 439 81.83 38.02 48.85
N MET A 440 81.02 36.98 49.09
CA MET A 440 80.68 36.47 50.43
C MET A 440 81.59 35.32 50.91
N THR A 441 82.58 34.85 50.14
CA THR A 441 83.46 33.74 50.57
C THR A 441 84.49 34.12 51.63
N ASP A 442 84.62 35.40 51.96
CA ASP A 442 85.47 35.84 53.08
C ASP A 442 84.77 35.71 54.45
N LEU A 443 83.63 35.02 54.52
CA LEU A 443 83.01 34.64 55.80
C LEU A 443 83.88 33.62 56.57
N GLU A 444 84.57 32.71 55.88
CA GLU A 444 85.49 31.75 56.51
C GLU A 444 86.82 32.39 56.95
N GLY A 445 87.30 33.42 56.25
CA GLY A 445 88.41 34.26 56.69
C GLY A 445 88.04 35.11 57.91
N PHE A 446 86.83 35.69 57.91
CA PHE A 446 86.26 36.40 59.06
C PHE A 446 86.02 35.46 60.26
N LEU A 447 85.67 34.19 60.03
CA LEU A 447 85.53 33.14 61.05
C LEU A 447 86.88 32.65 61.58
N ARG A 448 87.91 32.51 60.73
CA ARG A 448 89.30 32.23 61.17
C ARG A 448 89.90 33.38 61.96
N ASP A 449 89.58 34.63 61.64
CA ASP A 449 89.95 35.80 62.45
C ASP A 449 89.18 35.85 63.78
N LEU A 450 87.94 35.33 63.81
CA LEU A 450 87.14 35.14 65.02
C LEU A 450 87.64 33.98 65.90
N GLU A 451 88.11 32.90 65.28
CA GLU A 451 88.74 31.73 65.91
C GLU A 451 90.15 32.07 66.41
N ALA A 452 90.91 32.92 65.69
CA ALA A 452 92.16 33.50 66.15
C ALA A 452 91.96 34.50 67.30
N LYS A 453 90.84 35.25 67.33
CA LYS A 453 90.42 36.08 68.47
C LYS A 453 89.92 35.26 69.67
N LYS A 454 89.72 33.93 69.53
CA LYS A 454 89.23 33.03 70.60
C LYS A 454 90.12 31.81 70.93
N GLY A 455 91.20 31.55 70.18
CA GLY A 455 92.44 30.90 70.60
C GLY A 455 92.49 29.38 70.83
N VAL A 456 92.39 28.52 69.79
CA VAL A 456 92.90 27.11 69.81
C VAL A 456 93.30 26.62 68.39
N THR A 457 94.49 26.03 68.22
CA THR A 457 94.95 25.32 67.00
C THR A 457 95.83 24.07 67.32
N GLY A 458 95.76 23.02 66.48
CA GLY A 458 96.83 22.00 66.32
C GLY A 458 96.45 20.50 66.48
N PHE A 459 96.31 19.75 65.37
CA PHE A 459 96.31 18.26 65.38
C PHE A 459 96.68 17.63 64.01
N PHE A 460 97.57 18.26 63.22
CA PHE A 460 97.99 17.73 61.91
C PHE A 460 99.43 17.14 61.90
N GLU A 461 100.10 17.04 63.06
CA GLU A 461 101.53 16.67 63.18
C GLU A 461 101.79 15.26 63.74
N THR A 462 101.00 14.25 63.35
CA THR A 462 101.29 12.85 63.71
C THR A 462 101.33 11.94 62.49
N GLN A 463 102.07 12.38 61.47
CA GLN A 463 102.33 11.63 60.22
C GLN A 463 103.71 10.92 60.24
N ASP A 464 104.60 11.26 61.17
CA ASP A 464 106.00 10.78 61.23
C ASP A 464 106.24 9.44 61.94
N ARG A 465 105.19 8.71 62.35
CA ARG A 465 105.35 7.39 63.00
C ARG A 465 105.25 6.19 62.05
N LEU A 466 105.32 6.42 60.73
CA LEU A 466 104.98 5.44 59.69
C LEU A 466 106.15 4.61 59.13
N ASP A 467 107.40 4.86 59.54
CA ASP A 467 108.55 4.18 58.92
C ASP A 467 108.86 2.78 59.49
N HIS A 468 108.33 2.41 60.65
CA HIS A 468 108.55 1.08 61.24
C HIS A 468 107.54 0.01 60.77
N VAL A 469 106.51 0.39 60.01
CA VAL A 469 105.51 -0.54 59.45
C VAL A 469 105.97 -1.15 58.11
N SER A 470 107.07 -0.66 57.53
CA SER A 470 107.55 -1.03 56.19
C SER A 470 108.10 -2.48 56.12
N GLU A 471 108.85 -2.93 57.14
CA GLU A 471 109.47 -4.26 57.11
C GLU A 471 108.47 -5.41 57.34
N MET A 472 107.45 -5.20 58.18
CA MET A 472 106.34 -6.15 58.33
C MET A 472 105.45 -6.24 57.07
N ASN A 473 105.39 -5.18 56.27
CA ASN A 473 104.60 -5.14 55.03
C ASN A 473 105.21 -5.99 53.91
N ALA A 474 106.54 -6.18 53.89
CA ALA A 474 107.22 -6.95 52.84
C ALA A 474 106.85 -8.44 52.87
N GLN A 475 106.71 -9.03 54.06
CA GLN A 475 106.29 -10.43 54.21
C GLN A 475 104.79 -10.62 53.98
N VAL A 476 103.97 -9.67 54.44
CA VAL A 476 102.52 -9.64 54.14
C VAL A 476 102.27 -9.45 52.64
N ASN A 477 103.10 -8.69 51.92
CA ASN A 477 102.98 -8.50 50.47
C ASN A 477 103.25 -9.77 49.65
N LYS A 478 104.12 -10.67 50.12
CA LYS A 478 104.40 -11.91 49.40
C LYS A 478 103.22 -12.89 49.48
N LEU A 479 102.63 -13.05 50.67
CA LEU A 479 101.40 -13.84 50.87
C LEU A 479 100.17 -13.19 50.20
N LYS A 480 100.10 -11.85 50.17
CA LYS A 480 99.11 -11.14 49.37
C LYS A 480 99.31 -11.35 47.87
N GLY A 481 100.54 -11.49 47.38
CA GLY A 481 100.81 -11.78 45.97
C GLY A 481 100.27 -13.13 45.51
N GLU A 482 100.52 -14.19 46.29
CA GLU A 482 100.03 -15.55 46.00
C GLU A 482 98.49 -15.63 46.08
N THR A 483 97.88 -15.00 47.09
CA THR A 483 96.41 -14.90 47.19
C THR A 483 95.80 -13.98 46.13
N LEU A 484 96.49 -12.92 45.68
CA LEU A 484 96.06 -12.07 44.57
C LEU A 484 96.13 -12.78 43.24
N GLU A 485 97.09 -13.69 43.01
CA GLU A 485 97.11 -14.51 41.80
C GLU A 485 95.97 -15.53 41.77
N GLU A 486 95.66 -16.19 42.88
CA GLU A 486 94.50 -17.08 42.99
C GLU A 486 93.17 -16.32 42.85
N ILE A 487 93.02 -15.17 43.52
CA ILE A 487 91.86 -14.30 43.36
C ILE A 487 91.78 -13.77 41.92
N SER A 488 92.91 -13.45 41.26
CA SER A 488 92.91 -13.01 39.87
C SER A 488 92.51 -14.14 38.91
N ARG A 489 92.88 -15.39 39.19
CA ARG A 489 92.38 -16.57 38.45
C ARG A 489 90.88 -16.77 38.66
N ILE A 490 90.40 -16.71 39.89
CA ILE A 490 88.96 -16.82 40.19
C ILE A 490 88.18 -15.67 39.54
N VAL A 491 88.72 -14.45 39.57
CA VAL A 491 88.10 -13.27 38.93
C VAL A 491 88.14 -13.39 37.40
N THR A 492 89.19 -13.98 36.81
CA THR A 492 89.22 -14.25 35.37
C THR A 492 88.23 -15.34 34.99
N ASP A 493 88.13 -16.44 35.75
CA ASP A 493 87.13 -17.49 35.53
C ASP A 493 85.69 -17.00 35.75
N ILE A 494 85.45 -16.18 36.77
CA ILE A 494 84.15 -15.52 36.98
C ILE A 494 83.86 -14.58 35.82
N ASN A 495 84.81 -13.74 35.39
CA ASN A 495 84.60 -12.87 34.24
C ASN A 495 84.35 -13.66 32.95
N GLN A 496 85.03 -14.79 32.75
CA GLN A 496 84.85 -15.68 31.60
C GLN A 496 83.43 -16.27 31.61
N THR A 497 83.00 -16.85 32.74
CA THR A 497 81.65 -17.43 32.90
C THR A 497 80.54 -16.37 32.81
N LEU A 498 80.78 -15.15 33.29
CA LEU A 498 79.86 -14.01 33.15
C LEU A 498 79.77 -13.56 31.68
N LYS A 499 80.89 -13.58 30.95
CA LYS A 499 80.92 -13.32 29.51
C LYS A 499 80.15 -14.38 28.73
N ASP A 500 80.33 -15.65 29.07
CA ASP A 500 79.65 -16.77 28.40
C ASP A 500 78.15 -16.74 28.67
N ARG A 501 77.71 -16.50 29.92
CA ARG A 501 76.28 -16.31 30.24
C ARG A 501 75.71 -15.06 29.57
N LYS A 502 76.45 -13.96 29.50
CA LYS A 502 76.03 -12.75 28.79
C LYS A 502 75.87 -13.01 27.29
N ASN A 503 76.77 -13.79 26.70
CA ASN A 503 76.70 -14.19 25.29
C ASN A 503 75.53 -15.14 25.01
N GLN A 504 75.17 -16.03 25.95
CA GLN A 504 74.00 -16.90 25.85
C GLN A 504 72.67 -16.16 26.07
N LEU A 505 72.61 -15.19 26.99
CA LEU A 505 71.40 -14.40 27.29
C LEU A 505 71.13 -13.29 26.27
N ALA A 506 72.17 -12.73 25.64
CA ALA A 506 72.02 -11.68 24.63
C ALA A 506 71.04 -12.02 23.48
N PRO A 507 71.11 -13.20 22.83
CA PRO A 507 70.16 -13.58 21.79
C PRO A 507 68.73 -13.75 22.33
N GLN A 508 68.55 -14.37 23.51
CA GLN A 508 67.22 -14.53 24.12
C GLN A 508 66.59 -13.19 24.50
N ILE A 509 67.37 -12.23 25.01
CA ILE A 509 66.89 -10.86 25.30
C ILE A 509 66.52 -10.14 23.99
N LYS A 510 67.23 -10.39 22.90
CA LYS A 510 66.95 -9.81 21.58
C LYS A 510 65.65 -10.39 21.00
N GLU A 511 65.43 -11.69 21.11
CA GLU A 511 64.18 -12.34 20.74
C GLU A 511 63.01 -11.82 21.58
N LEU A 512 63.19 -11.71 22.91
CA LEU A 512 62.15 -11.19 23.82
C LEU A 512 61.76 -9.75 23.48
N ARG A 513 62.73 -8.88 23.11
CA ARG A 513 62.44 -7.53 22.63
C ARG A 513 61.65 -7.56 21.32
N SER A 514 62.02 -8.44 20.38
CA SER A 514 61.33 -8.56 19.11
C SER A 514 59.87 -9.03 19.28
N VAL A 515 59.62 -9.96 20.21
CA VAL A 515 58.27 -10.46 20.51
C VAL A 515 57.45 -9.39 21.22
N ARG A 516 58.02 -8.64 22.17
CA ARG A 516 57.33 -7.50 22.81
C ARG A 516 56.96 -6.42 21.81
N GLN A 517 57.84 -6.13 20.87
CA GLN A 517 57.57 -5.15 19.82
C GLN A 517 56.45 -5.62 18.88
N ARG A 518 56.48 -6.89 18.44
CA ARG A 518 55.38 -7.48 17.66
C ARG A 518 54.06 -7.49 18.42
N TYR A 519 54.08 -7.78 19.72
CA TYR A 519 52.88 -7.74 20.56
C TYR A 519 52.32 -6.32 20.65
N GLN A 520 53.17 -5.30 20.87
CA GLN A 520 52.74 -3.90 20.86
C GLN A 520 52.15 -3.46 19.52
N GLU A 521 52.76 -3.86 18.40
CA GLU A 521 52.24 -3.57 17.06
C GLU A 521 50.89 -4.26 16.81
N MET A 522 50.73 -5.52 17.25
CA MET A 522 49.45 -6.25 17.17
C MET A 522 48.38 -5.64 18.08
N GLU A 523 48.73 -5.24 19.29
CA GLU A 523 47.82 -4.59 20.23
C GLU A 523 47.37 -3.23 19.71
N GLN A 524 48.28 -2.45 19.12
CA GLN A 524 47.95 -1.17 18.49
C GLN A 524 46.99 -1.36 17.31
N THR A 525 47.29 -2.30 16.40
CA THR A 525 46.42 -2.57 15.25
C THR A 525 45.06 -3.12 15.67
N TYR A 526 45.00 -3.96 16.72
CA TYR A 526 43.73 -4.41 17.30
C TYR A 526 42.92 -3.26 17.88
N LEU A 527 43.54 -2.37 18.67
CA LEU A 527 42.85 -1.23 19.26
C LEU A 527 42.34 -0.26 18.18
N GLU A 528 43.12 -0.01 17.13
CA GLU A 528 42.71 0.81 15.99
C GLU A 528 41.52 0.18 15.24
N ARG A 529 41.58 -1.13 14.95
CA ARG A 529 40.49 -1.87 14.29
C ARG A 529 39.23 -1.94 15.15
N LYS A 530 39.38 -2.15 16.46
CA LYS A 530 38.28 -2.14 17.42
C LYS A 530 37.62 -0.77 17.48
N ALA A 531 38.41 0.31 17.56
CA ALA A 531 37.88 1.67 17.55
C ALA A 531 37.14 2.00 16.23
N GLN A 532 37.66 1.54 15.09
CA GLN A 532 36.94 1.65 13.81
C GLN A 532 35.62 0.90 13.84
N TYR A 533 35.61 -0.36 14.28
CA TYR A 533 34.41 -1.16 14.41
C TYR A 533 33.38 -0.49 15.33
N ASP A 534 33.77 -0.10 16.54
CA ASP A 534 32.89 0.52 17.53
C ASP A 534 32.29 1.83 16.97
N ASN A 535 33.09 2.65 16.29
CA ASN A 535 32.59 3.87 15.63
C ASN A 535 31.60 3.56 14.50
N THR A 536 31.87 2.55 13.66
CA THR A 536 30.93 2.17 12.59
C THR A 536 29.64 1.55 13.13
N ALA A 537 29.74 0.74 14.19
CA ALA A 537 28.59 0.11 14.83
C ALA A 537 27.67 1.16 15.44
N VAL A 538 28.23 2.13 16.16
CA VAL A 538 27.47 3.27 16.72
C VAL A 538 26.85 4.10 15.59
N GLY A 539 27.57 4.36 14.50
CA GLY A 539 27.03 5.06 13.33
C GLY A 539 25.80 4.37 12.75
N LEU A 540 25.92 3.06 12.45
CA LEU A 540 24.82 2.26 11.93
C LEU A 540 23.64 2.15 12.91
N GLU A 541 23.90 2.05 14.22
CA GLU A 541 22.83 2.03 15.22
C GLU A 541 22.08 3.36 15.29
N THR A 542 22.79 4.49 15.18
CA THR A 542 22.13 5.80 15.11
C THR A 542 21.32 6.00 13.83
N GLU A 543 21.80 5.49 12.69
CA GLU A 543 21.05 5.51 11.43
C GLU A 543 19.82 4.61 11.49
N ARG A 544 19.95 3.42 12.09
CA ARG A 544 18.82 2.50 12.33
C ARG A 544 17.73 3.18 13.14
N ILE A 545 18.10 3.82 14.26
CA ILE A 545 17.14 4.51 15.14
C ILE A 545 16.46 5.67 14.41
N LYS A 546 17.20 6.45 13.60
CA LYS A 546 16.61 7.53 12.80
C LYS A 546 15.62 7.00 11.77
N LEU A 547 15.98 5.94 11.04
CA LEU A 547 15.10 5.31 10.06
C LEU A 547 13.86 4.71 10.72
N GLU A 548 14.00 4.07 11.88
CA GLU A 548 12.86 3.58 12.67
C GLU A 548 11.91 4.71 13.08
N GLN A 549 12.45 5.86 13.52
CA GLN A 549 11.66 7.04 13.85
C GLN A 549 10.96 7.64 12.62
N GLU A 550 11.64 7.73 11.48
CA GLU A 550 11.04 8.21 10.22
C GLU A 550 9.94 7.26 9.73
N CYS A 551 10.17 5.94 9.78
CA CYS A 551 9.14 4.95 9.45
C CYS A 551 7.91 5.09 10.35
N HIS A 552 8.10 5.29 11.65
CA HIS A 552 7.00 5.50 12.59
C HIS A 552 6.24 6.79 12.26
N ALA A 553 6.95 7.89 11.99
CA ALA A 553 6.33 9.16 11.61
C ALA A 553 5.52 9.03 10.31
N PHE A 554 6.06 8.36 9.29
CA PHE A 554 5.31 8.10 8.06
C PHE A 554 4.09 7.20 8.28
N GLN A 555 4.18 6.22 9.17
CA GLN A 555 3.05 5.37 9.51
C GLN A 555 1.94 6.16 10.22
N GLU A 556 2.30 7.03 11.17
CA GLU A 556 1.35 7.95 11.81
C GLU A 556 0.73 8.92 10.81
N ASP A 557 1.52 9.44 9.87
CA ASP A 557 1.04 10.30 8.79
C ASP A 557 0.04 9.55 7.90
N CYS A 558 0.34 8.32 7.49
CA CYS A 558 -0.58 7.48 6.71
C CYS A 558 -1.90 7.26 7.46
N ILE A 559 -1.86 6.86 8.73
CA ILE A 559 -3.06 6.65 9.55
C ILE A 559 -3.87 7.95 9.67
N ARG A 560 -3.20 9.08 9.86
CA ARG A 560 -3.84 10.39 9.93
C ARG A 560 -4.53 10.74 8.61
N GLU A 561 -3.85 10.61 7.48
CA GLU A 561 -4.42 10.90 6.16
C GLU A 561 -5.56 9.93 5.80
N GLU A 562 -5.45 8.64 6.13
CA GLU A 562 -6.55 7.68 5.97
C GLU A 562 -7.77 8.07 6.80
N SER A 563 -7.56 8.48 8.07
CA SER A 563 -8.65 8.94 8.93
C SER A 563 -9.32 10.22 8.37
N GLN A 564 -8.52 11.15 7.84
CA GLN A 564 -9.04 12.37 7.21
C GLN A 564 -9.78 12.05 5.91
N TYR A 565 -9.26 11.14 5.10
CA TYR A 565 -9.92 10.67 3.88
C TYR A 565 -11.29 10.06 4.20
N HIS A 566 -11.37 9.16 5.16
CA HIS A 566 -12.64 8.55 5.56
C HIS A 566 -13.61 9.58 6.13
N LEU A 567 -13.14 10.50 6.97
CA LEU A 567 -13.96 11.60 7.49
C LEU A 567 -14.52 12.47 6.34
N LEU A 568 -13.65 12.86 5.39
CA LEU A 568 -14.03 13.69 4.26
C LEU A 568 -14.99 12.96 3.32
N ASN A 569 -14.79 11.66 3.12
CA ASN A 569 -15.69 10.84 2.32
C ASN A 569 -17.08 10.73 2.97
N CYS A 570 -17.14 10.49 4.28
CA CYS A 570 -18.41 10.53 5.01
C CYS A 570 -19.08 11.92 4.94
N GLN A 571 -18.32 13.00 5.06
CA GLN A 571 -18.84 14.36 4.88
C GLN A 571 -19.36 14.59 3.46
N MET A 572 -18.65 14.12 2.44
CA MET A 572 -19.08 14.21 1.05
C MET A 572 -20.37 13.41 0.80
N GLU A 573 -20.51 12.22 1.38
CA GLU A 573 -21.74 11.44 1.30
C GLU A 573 -22.91 12.14 1.98
N LEU A 574 -22.68 12.74 3.15
CA LEU A 574 -23.68 13.56 3.83
C LEU A 574 -24.10 14.79 3.00
N GLU A 575 -23.14 15.49 2.40
CA GLU A 575 -23.43 16.64 1.53
C GLU A 575 -24.14 16.21 0.23
N LYS A 576 -23.76 15.07 -0.38
CA LYS A 576 -24.50 14.50 -1.52
C LYS A 576 -25.94 14.19 -1.14
N ALA A 577 -26.18 13.53 0.00
CA ALA A 577 -27.52 13.25 0.48
C ALA A 577 -28.34 14.53 0.73
N LYS A 578 -27.70 15.61 1.22
CA LYS A 578 -28.35 16.92 1.35
C LYS A 578 -28.67 17.53 -0.01
N ILE A 579 -27.77 17.44 -0.99
CA ILE A 579 -28.00 17.92 -2.37
C ILE A 579 -29.15 17.15 -3.01
N ASP A 580 -29.16 15.82 -2.92
CA ASP A 580 -30.23 14.97 -3.45
C ASP A 580 -31.58 15.35 -2.82
N LYS A 581 -31.59 15.59 -1.51
CA LYS A 581 -32.79 16.06 -0.80
C LYS A 581 -33.25 17.45 -1.28
N ILE A 582 -32.33 18.38 -1.55
CA ILE A 582 -32.67 19.71 -2.12
C ILE A 582 -33.20 19.56 -3.54
N GLN A 583 -32.60 18.71 -4.37
CA GLN A 583 -33.06 18.44 -5.73
C GLN A 583 -34.47 17.85 -5.72
N GLN A 584 -34.71 16.86 -4.85
CA GLN A 584 -36.04 16.29 -4.62
C GLN A 584 -37.04 17.37 -4.14
N GLU A 585 -36.65 18.27 -3.23
CA GLU A 585 -37.52 19.37 -2.79
C GLU A 585 -37.89 20.30 -3.96
N VAL A 586 -36.92 20.67 -4.81
CA VAL A 586 -37.17 21.50 -6.00
C VAL A 586 -38.08 20.78 -7.01
N GLU A 587 -37.94 19.47 -7.17
CA GLU A 587 -38.83 18.65 -7.99
C GLU A 587 -40.25 18.59 -7.43
N PHE A 588 -40.39 18.43 -6.10
CA PHE A 588 -41.69 18.43 -5.43
C PHE A 588 -42.37 19.80 -5.47
N GLU A 589 -41.63 20.90 -5.34
CA GLU A 589 -42.14 22.26 -5.51
C GLU A 589 -42.61 22.54 -6.95
N LYS A 590 -41.91 22.00 -7.95
CA LYS A 590 -42.30 22.07 -9.37
C LYS A 590 -43.47 21.14 -9.72
N GLY A 591 -43.94 20.32 -8.78
CA GLY A 591 -45.07 19.41 -8.94
C GLY A 591 -44.74 18.07 -9.60
N SER A 592 -43.45 17.73 -9.79
CA SER A 592 -43.01 16.46 -10.38
C SER A 592 -42.87 15.33 -9.36
N GLY A 593 -43.76 15.28 -8.36
CA GLY A 593 -43.81 14.23 -7.32
C GLY A 593 -44.37 14.74 -6.00
N ARG A 594 -44.51 13.84 -5.01
CA ARG A 594 -44.81 14.17 -3.60
C ARG A 594 -43.94 13.30 -2.70
N LEU A 595 -43.51 13.84 -1.56
CA LEU A 595 -42.68 13.13 -0.60
C LEU A 595 -43.42 11.98 0.09
N LEU A 596 -44.61 12.25 0.64
CA LEU A 596 -45.54 11.25 1.19
C LEU A 596 -46.96 11.51 0.64
N ARG A 597 -47.89 10.59 0.91
CA ARG A 597 -49.28 10.68 0.44
C ARG A 597 -49.96 11.99 0.86
N ASP A 598 -49.74 12.39 2.11
CA ASP A 598 -50.41 13.53 2.75
C ASP A 598 -49.51 14.77 2.89
N ILE A 599 -48.19 14.63 2.63
CA ILE A 599 -47.19 15.68 2.80
C ILE A 599 -46.43 15.84 1.48
N LYS A 600 -46.51 17.03 0.87
CA LYS A 600 -45.99 17.24 -0.48
C LYS A 600 -44.47 17.40 -0.50
N SER A 601 -43.90 18.10 0.47
CA SER A 601 -42.47 18.46 0.48
C SER A 601 -41.81 18.19 1.84
N PHE A 602 -40.47 18.14 1.87
CA PHE A 602 -39.70 18.03 3.11
C PHE A 602 -39.98 19.22 4.03
N GLN A 603 -40.22 20.43 3.52
CA GLN A 603 -40.60 21.58 4.32
C GLN A 603 -41.93 21.37 5.07
N GLU A 604 -42.95 20.83 4.40
CA GLU A 604 -44.23 20.49 5.04
C GLU A 604 -44.06 19.37 6.07
N LEU A 605 -43.20 18.38 5.80
CA LEU A 605 -42.89 17.30 6.74
C LEU A 605 -42.28 17.83 8.02
N TYR A 606 -41.30 18.73 7.91
CA TYR A 606 -40.67 19.32 9.09
C TYR A 606 -41.62 20.21 9.86
N LYS A 607 -42.48 21.00 9.19
CA LYS A 607 -43.51 21.78 9.88
C LYS A 607 -44.49 20.88 10.63
N HIS A 608 -44.93 19.78 10.03
CA HIS A 608 -45.82 18.82 10.68
C HIS A 608 -45.13 18.14 11.89
N LYS A 609 -43.88 17.70 11.75
CA LYS A 609 -43.11 17.13 12.88
C LYS A 609 -42.87 18.14 14.00
N VAL A 610 -42.58 19.40 13.67
CA VAL A 610 -42.42 20.46 14.67
C VAL A 610 -43.73 20.68 15.42
N ALA A 611 -44.87 20.77 14.72
CA ALA A 611 -46.17 20.92 15.35
C ALA A 611 -46.52 19.74 16.28
N GLN A 612 -46.17 18.50 15.87
CA GLN A 612 -46.35 17.30 16.69
C GLN A 612 -45.44 17.30 17.93
N GLN A 613 -44.19 17.75 17.81
CA GLN A 613 -43.29 17.87 18.95
C GLN A 613 -43.72 18.98 19.92
N GLU A 614 -44.24 20.09 19.40
CA GLU A 614 -44.81 21.16 20.22
C GLU A 614 -46.08 20.72 20.96
N SER A 615 -46.96 19.94 20.32
CA SER A 615 -48.15 19.39 20.98
C SER A 615 -47.77 18.40 22.07
N LEU A 616 -46.82 17.50 21.80
CA LEU A 616 -46.27 16.57 22.79
C LEU A 616 -45.62 17.31 23.96
N THR A 617 -44.85 18.36 23.68
CA THR A 617 -44.24 19.19 24.73
C THR A 617 -45.31 19.86 25.60
N LYS A 618 -46.40 20.36 25.01
CA LYS A 618 -47.53 20.93 25.77
C LYS A 618 -48.23 19.86 26.61
N GLU A 619 -48.40 18.65 26.08
CA GLU A 619 -49.02 17.54 26.79
C GLU A 619 -48.15 17.06 27.97
N LEU A 620 -46.85 16.86 27.74
CA LEU A 620 -45.89 16.52 28.80
C LEU A 620 -45.82 17.60 29.88
N ARG A 621 -45.93 18.89 29.51
CA ARG A 621 -46.05 19.98 30.50
C ARG A 621 -47.36 19.91 31.30
N LYS A 622 -48.48 19.51 30.68
CA LYS A 622 -49.76 19.28 31.39
C LYS A 622 -49.66 18.07 32.32
N GLN A 623 -49.06 16.96 31.87
CA GLN A 623 -48.81 15.77 32.69
C GLN A 623 -47.87 16.10 33.86
N GLN A 624 -46.81 16.88 33.62
CA GLN A 624 -45.93 17.35 34.69
C GLN A 624 -46.68 18.25 35.69
N LYS A 625 -47.56 19.13 35.22
CA LYS A 625 -48.36 20.00 36.10
C LYS A 625 -49.36 19.20 36.95
N THR A 626 -50.05 18.22 36.35
CA THR A 626 -50.97 17.32 37.07
C THR A 626 -50.25 16.41 38.06
N LEU A 627 -49.08 15.88 37.71
CA LEU A 627 -48.23 15.16 38.64
C LEU A 627 -47.78 16.06 39.80
N LYS A 628 -47.43 17.32 39.54
CA LYS A 628 -47.05 18.30 40.59
C LYS A 628 -48.22 18.69 41.50
N THR A 629 -49.46 18.73 41.01
CA THR A 629 -50.63 19.01 41.85
C THR A 629 -51.03 17.77 42.66
N ASN A 630 -50.94 16.59 42.08
CA ASN A 630 -51.41 15.35 42.70
C ASN A 630 -50.32 14.66 43.54
N THR A 631 -49.07 15.13 43.50
CA THR A 631 -47.95 14.50 44.23
C THR A 631 -48.17 14.51 45.74
N ALA A 632 -48.75 15.58 46.30
CA ALA A 632 -49.07 15.64 47.72
C ALA A 632 -50.15 14.59 48.11
N GLU A 633 -51.20 14.45 47.29
CA GLU A 633 -52.27 13.48 47.51
C GLU A 633 -51.79 12.03 47.33
N HIS A 634 -51.00 11.76 46.28
CA HIS A 634 -50.40 10.45 46.05
C HIS A 634 -49.38 10.09 47.15
N HIS A 635 -48.64 11.07 47.68
CA HIS A 635 -47.74 10.86 48.81
C HIS A 635 -48.53 10.50 50.08
N ALA A 636 -49.59 11.24 50.39
CA ALA A 636 -50.48 10.93 51.52
C ALA A 636 -51.13 9.55 51.36
N GLN A 637 -51.58 9.21 50.16
CA GLN A 637 -52.15 7.89 49.83
C GLN A 637 -51.11 6.77 50.02
N ARG A 638 -49.87 6.99 49.58
CA ARG A 638 -48.76 6.04 49.78
C ARG A 638 -48.44 5.85 51.26
N GLU A 639 -48.39 6.93 52.05
CA GLU A 639 -48.21 6.84 53.50
C GLU A 639 -49.35 6.07 54.17
N MET A 640 -50.60 6.31 53.77
CA MET A 640 -51.75 5.54 54.26
C MET A 640 -51.65 4.05 53.93
N PHE A 641 -51.23 3.68 52.71
CA PHE A 641 -51.01 2.28 52.35
C PHE A 641 -49.83 1.66 53.10
N GLU A 642 -48.76 2.42 53.35
CA GLU A 642 -47.62 1.95 54.13
C GLU A 642 -48.01 1.74 55.60
N HIS A 643 -48.84 2.63 56.16
CA HIS A 643 -49.41 2.49 57.50
C HIS A 643 -50.34 1.27 57.59
N LEU A 644 -51.19 1.06 56.58
CA LEU A 644 -52.05 -0.12 56.48
C LEU A 644 -51.21 -1.40 56.40
N PHE A 645 -50.15 -1.40 55.59
CA PHE A 645 -49.24 -2.53 55.47
C PHE A 645 -48.54 -2.85 56.80
N LYS A 646 -48.05 -1.83 57.51
CA LYS A 646 -47.49 -1.97 58.87
C LYS A 646 -48.52 -2.54 59.85
N LEU A 647 -49.77 -2.05 59.79
CA LEU A 647 -50.85 -2.54 60.65
C LEU A 647 -51.23 -4.00 60.36
N LEU A 648 -51.30 -4.37 59.07
CA LEU A 648 -51.51 -5.75 58.64
C LEU A 648 -50.36 -6.67 59.05
N GLN A 649 -49.11 -6.22 58.91
CA GLN A 649 -47.95 -6.96 59.43
C GLN A 649 -48.00 -7.15 60.94
N CYS A 650 -48.39 -6.13 61.70
CA CYS A 650 -48.58 -6.26 63.15
C CYS A 650 -49.71 -7.25 63.48
N LYS A 651 -50.84 -7.21 62.75
CA LYS A 651 -51.91 -8.20 62.90
C LYS A 651 -51.43 -9.62 62.59
N VAL A 652 -50.65 -9.82 61.53
CA VAL A 652 -50.09 -11.13 61.19
C VAL A 652 -49.14 -11.62 62.28
N LYS A 653 -48.30 -10.74 62.85
CA LYS A 653 -47.40 -11.10 63.96
C LYS A 653 -48.17 -11.48 65.23
N LEU A 654 -49.26 -10.77 65.56
CA LEU A 654 -50.11 -11.08 66.71
C LEU A 654 -50.93 -12.36 66.50
N ALA A 655 -51.48 -12.56 65.29
CA ALA A 655 -52.16 -13.80 64.93
C ALA A 655 -51.19 -14.99 64.91
N GLY A 656 -49.93 -14.77 64.50
CA GLY A 656 -48.86 -15.76 64.57
C GLY A 656 -48.44 -16.10 65.99
N SER A 657 -48.43 -15.14 66.93
CA SER A 657 -48.15 -15.43 68.35
C SER A 657 -49.31 -16.16 69.03
N ASP A 658 -50.56 -15.83 68.70
CA ASP A 658 -51.74 -16.56 69.19
C ASP A 658 -51.82 -17.98 68.59
N ALA A 659 -51.43 -18.15 67.32
CA ALA A 659 -51.34 -19.45 66.67
C ALA A 659 -50.22 -20.32 67.26
N ALA A 660 -49.04 -19.75 67.56
CA ALA A 660 -47.91 -20.46 68.15
C ALA A 660 -48.18 -20.96 69.58
N ALA A 661 -49.00 -20.24 70.37
CA ALA A 661 -49.45 -20.73 71.67
C ALA A 661 -50.44 -21.90 71.58
N SER A 662 -51.17 -22.03 70.46
CA SER A 662 -52.16 -23.10 70.24
C SER A 662 -51.60 -24.34 69.52
N ALA A 663 -50.51 -24.20 68.75
CA ALA A 663 -50.00 -25.24 67.85
C ALA A 663 -49.07 -26.29 68.51
N GLN A 664 -48.78 -26.20 69.81
CA GLN A 664 -47.99 -27.22 70.53
C GLN A 664 -48.81 -28.47 70.95
N ARG A 665 -50.05 -28.59 70.47
CA ARG A 665 -50.89 -29.79 70.64
C ARG A 665 -51.38 -30.29 69.29
N LYS A 666 -50.88 -31.47 68.92
CA LYS A 666 -51.29 -32.38 67.82
C LYS A 666 -50.66 -32.09 66.46
N GLY A 667 -49.81 -33.03 66.06
CA GLY A 667 -49.24 -33.08 64.72
C GLY A 667 -50.01 -33.99 63.76
N GLN A 668 -49.35 -34.14 62.61
CA GLN A 668 -49.38 -35.27 61.67
C GLN A 668 -50.30 -35.17 60.43
N GLU A 669 -49.62 -35.11 59.28
CA GLU A 669 -49.92 -35.66 57.94
C GLU A 669 -51.07 -35.11 57.07
N LEU A 670 -50.74 -34.76 55.81
CA LEU A 670 -51.11 -35.43 54.53
C LEU A 670 -50.72 -34.51 53.32
N PHE A 671 -49.86 -34.96 52.39
CA PHE A 671 -50.17 -35.59 51.07
C PHE A 671 -50.69 -34.58 50.02
N ASP A 672 -49.89 -34.07 49.08
CA ASP A 672 -49.46 -34.60 47.75
C ASP A 672 -50.46 -34.32 46.59
N GLY A 673 -49.94 -34.04 45.38
CA GLY A 673 -50.68 -34.08 44.11
C GLY A 673 -50.66 -32.83 43.22
N HIS A 674 -49.87 -32.89 42.14
CA HIS A 674 -49.83 -31.98 40.98
C HIS A 674 -51.18 -31.74 40.28
N ALA A 675 -51.38 -30.52 39.73
CA ALA A 675 -52.10 -30.30 38.46
C ALA A 675 -51.71 -28.97 37.78
N ASP A 676 -51.43 -29.09 36.49
CA ASP A 676 -51.28 -28.13 35.38
C ASP A 676 -51.80 -26.69 35.54
N ILE A 677 -50.94 -25.71 35.19
CA ILE A 677 -51.37 -24.51 34.44
C ILE A 677 -50.26 -24.16 33.42
N ALA A 678 -50.41 -24.67 32.20
CA ALA A 678 -49.83 -24.08 31.01
C ALA A 678 -50.81 -23.03 30.48
N GLN A 679 -50.41 -21.76 30.50
CA GLN A 679 -50.88 -20.62 29.68
C GLN A 679 -50.71 -19.34 30.52
N PHE A 680 -49.66 -18.57 30.25
CA PHE A 680 -49.78 -17.15 29.91
C PHE A 680 -48.44 -16.67 29.36
N ASP A 681 -48.53 -16.16 28.14
CA ASP A 681 -47.47 -15.68 27.28
C ASP A 681 -46.76 -14.46 27.90
N VAL A 682 -45.43 -14.52 27.92
CA VAL A 682 -44.53 -13.53 28.54
C VAL A 682 -44.20 -12.48 27.47
N GLY A 683 -44.87 -11.33 27.55
CA GLY A 683 -44.46 -10.12 26.83
C GLY A 683 -43.15 -9.59 27.41
N GLY A 684 -42.02 -10.07 26.87
CA GLY A 684 -40.68 -9.62 27.21
C GLY A 684 -40.38 -8.22 26.66
N ALA A 685 -40.45 -7.21 27.53
CA ALA A 685 -39.71 -5.96 27.34
C ALA A 685 -38.32 -6.15 27.94
N ASN A 686 -37.35 -6.57 27.12
CA ASN A 686 -35.94 -6.60 27.55
C ASN A 686 -35.38 -5.18 27.54
N VAL A 687 -35.28 -4.65 28.76
CA VAL A 687 -34.59 -3.42 29.14
C VAL A 687 -33.08 -3.61 28.97
N MET A 688 -32.43 -2.51 28.60
CA MET A 688 -30.98 -2.35 28.54
C MET A 688 -30.25 -2.89 29.77
N THR A 689 -29.13 -3.57 29.55
CA THR A 689 -28.03 -3.68 30.52
C THR A 689 -26.80 -3.04 29.89
N LEU A 690 -26.46 -1.85 30.37
CA LEU A 690 -25.09 -1.36 30.41
C LEU A 690 -24.48 -1.93 31.68
N ASP A 691 -23.41 -2.70 31.55
CA ASP A 691 -22.47 -2.94 32.64
C ASP A 691 -21.04 -2.80 32.09
N ALA A 692 -20.18 -2.28 32.95
CA ALA A 692 -18.92 -1.58 32.71
C ALA A 692 -17.77 -2.39 32.12
#